data_AF-A0A812PAP0-F1
#
_entry.id   AF-A0A812PAP0-F1
#
_cell.length_a   1.000
_cell.length_b   1.000
_cell.length_c   1.000
_cell.angle_alpha   90.00
_cell.angle_beta   90.00
_cell.angle_gamma   90.00
#
_symmetry.space_group_name_H-M   'P 1'
#
loop_
_entity.id
_entity.type
_entity.pdbx_description
1 polymer ?
#
loop_
_entity_poly.entity_id
_entity_poly.type
_entity_poly.pdbx_seq_one_letter_code
_entity_poly.pdbx_strand_id
1 'polypeptide(L)'
;MGLSEKEIDQFLREQRLEDLHRKIQAHELEDVDPDIRPPSPPPVYDKGGNRLNTRDVRIRKGMTAEYNRLIRYMIKHVDGYLPPVDWKPAKLMKKIIIPIERSFLRPVGLLLPALMLGRRDTLARAELNVAAPFMGVIIGPRGVNHKRLQDTTGCKIFIRGRDIGDKWQTDEEAAMPQHVHIEGETEKNHVTMCHACLSLLTLAIALLAMPCRVGVVGAGPLVGRAHCLLLKRLAEDDDVELACICQRRADDTALAEQLQVPLYIDAKEMARQEALDGVVIAAPTHLHLALTQACIEGAKLRREEGRGGTLKALLIEKPICHDLQSAAELLSVTDSAGVVVLVGHQRRHSRLVKLARQVVTDQDFGPLRGVNMEFSLLKPDSYFCKDDPALEWRRRKGVGGPILINTIHDLDLMRFITGHEITRVFAMTSSAARGEEVEDSGGITVTFDHGAVGTLFFTDAAPAPWSYEFTTAENKKYPPVAGNDMRDCYHFMGAQRSMGFPSLYNFSYRGAAERGWDAPLTVEQPVVQMEDPLLLQMNHFVRVCRGDEIPVCSGRDAVESLAVVLAVQRSAECGRAVAPSELLAEVNKDAVSACRLDSSLLPISKEPAACSAETTTARAGRKLLETVTESDFASPQSA
;
A
#
# COMPACT_ATOMS: atom_id res chain seq x y z
N MET A 1 -38.09 29.51 42.22
CA MET A 1 -37.04 29.64 41.20
C MET A 1 -36.02 28.56 41.49
N GLY A 2 -35.90 27.57 40.60
CA GLY A 2 -34.86 26.54 40.72
C GLY A 2 -33.63 26.96 39.93
N LEU A 3 -32.45 26.51 40.38
CA LEU A 3 -31.20 26.65 39.64
C LEU A 3 -31.33 25.92 38.29
N SER A 4 -30.80 26.53 37.23
CA SER A 4 -30.67 25.89 35.91
C SER A 4 -29.68 24.73 35.97
N GLU A 5 -29.75 23.82 35.00
CA GLU A 5 -28.88 22.65 34.92
C GLU A 5 -27.38 23.02 34.91
N LYS A 6 -27.03 24.17 34.30
CA LYS A 6 -25.66 24.70 34.32
C LYS A 6 -25.26 25.22 35.70
N GLU A 7 -26.16 25.90 36.40
CA GLU A 7 -25.91 26.38 37.77
C GLU A 7 -25.79 25.23 38.76
N ILE A 8 -26.54 24.13 38.56
CA ILE A 8 -26.41 22.90 39.34
C ILE A 8 -25.06 22.21 39.08
N ASP A 9 -24.65 22.05 37.82
CA ASP A 9 -23.33 21.47 37.47
C ASP A 9 -22.17 22.29 38.04
N GLN A 10 -22.27 23.62 37.96
CA GLN A 10 -21.28 24.52 38.56
C GLN A 10 -21.22 24.36 40.08
N PHE A 11 -22.37 24.37 40.77
CA PHE A 11 -22.45 24.21 42.23
C PHE A 11 -21.85 22.87 42.71
N LEU A 12 -22.15 21.77 42.01
CA LEU A 12 -21.59 20.45 42.35
C LEU A 12 -20.05 20.41 42.15
N ARG A 13 -19.53 21.09 41.13
CA ARG A 13 -18.08 21.20 40.89
C ARG A 13 -17.38 22.06 41.93
N GLU A 14 -18.02 23.13 42.39
CA GLU A 14 -17.55 23.97 43.50
C GLU A 14 -17.45 23.14 44.80
N GLN A 15 -18.52 22.43 45.15
CA GLN A 15 -18.54 21.58 46.34
C GLN A 15 -17.49 20.46 46.27
N ARG A 16 -17.32 19.84 45.09
CA ARG A 16 -16.29 18.81 44.87
C ARG A 16 -14.87 19.39 44.99
N LEU A 17 -14.66 20.60 44.50
CA LEU A 17 -13.37 21.28 44.60
C LEU A 17 -13.00 21.56 46.06
N GLU A 18 -13.95 22.04 46.87
CA GLU A 18 -13.76 22.26 48.31
C GLU A 18 -13.47 20.97 49.08
N ASP A 19 -14.21 19.89 48.79
CA ASP A 19 -14.00 18.57 49.39
C ASP A 19 -12.59 18.03 49.07
N LEU A 20 -12.18 18.08 47.80
CA LEU A 20 -10.84 17.67 47.38
C LEU A 20 -9.75 18.54 48.02
N HIS A 21 -9.95 19.85 48.12
CA HIS A 21 -9.01 20.76 48.78
C HIS A 21 -8.78 20.36 50.24
N ARG A 22 -9.87 20.15 50.98
CA ARG A 22 -9.83 19.72 52.38
C ARG A 22 -9.11 18.38 52.55
N LYS A 23 -9.48 17.37 51.76
CA LYS A 23 -8.89 16.03 51.84
C LYS A 23 -7.40 16.02 51.51
N ILE A 24 -6.98 16.76 50.47
CA ILE A 24 -5.56 16.87 50.08
C ILE A 24 -4.74 17.52 51.21
N GLN A 25 -5.25 18.58 51.84
CA GLN A 25 -4.59 19.27 52.96
C GLN A 25 -4.53 18.39 54.22
N ALA A 26 -5.57 17.61 54.51
CA ALA A 26 -5.62 16.68 55.63
C ALA A 26 -4.82 15.38 55.40
N HIS A 27 -4.21 15.20 54.22
CA HIS A 27 -3.57 13.95 53.78
C HIS A 27 -4.51 12.72 53.81
N GLU A 28 -5.81 12.97 53.65
CA GLU A 28 -6.86 11.95 53.61
C GLU A 28 -6.99 11.39 52.18
N LEU A 29 -6.97 10.06 52.03
CA LEU A 29 -7.12 9.39 50.74
C LEU A 29 -8.59 9.06 50.50
N GLU A 30 -9.04 9.17 49.26
CA GLU A 30 -10.40 8.73 48.91
C GLU A 30 -10.52 7.20 48.96
N ASP A 31 -11.57 6.75 49.64
CA ASP A 31 -11.96 5.35 49.62
C ASP A 31 -12.60 5.02 48.28
N VAL A 32 -11.98 4.10 47.57
CA VAL A 32 -12.52 3.54 46.32
C VAL A 32 -13.07 2.17 46.67
N ASP A 33 -14.38 2.00 46.44
CA ASP A 33 -15.10 0.75 46.60
C ASP A 33 -14.29 -0.43 46.01
N PRO A 34 -14.01 -1.48 46.81
CA PRO A 34 -13.22 -2.63 46.37
C PRO A 34 -13.76 -3.31 45.10
N ASP A 35 -15.07 -3.29 44.87
CA ASP A 35 -15.75 -4.12 43.86
C ASP A 35 -15.73 -3.51 42.45
N ILE A 36 -15.37 -2.22 42.32
CA ILE A 36 -15.29 -1.47 41.04
C ILE A 36 -13.85 -1.14 40.65
N ARG A 37 -12.88 -1.86 41.23
CA ARG A 37 -11.44 -1.56 41.10
C ARG A 37 -10.84 -2.11 39.80
N PRO A 38 -10.24 -1.28 38.93
CA PRO A 38 -9.47 -1.76 37.78
C PRO A 38 -8.20 -2.50 38.24
N PRO A 39 -7.69 -3.47 37.44
CA PRO A 39 -6.52 -4.27 37.80
C PRO A 39 -5.28 -3.38 38.06
N SER A 40 -4.46 -3.75 39.05
CA SER A 40 -3.27 -2.94 39.39
C SER A 40 -2.22 -2.97 38.28
N PRO A 41 -1.63 -1.81 37.92
CA PRO A 41 -0.57 -1.73 36.93
C PRO A 41 0.71 -2.41 37.44
N PRO A 42 1.60 -2.84 36.53
CA PRO A 42 2.87 -3.47 36.88
C PRO A 42 3.73 -2.54 37.77
N PRO A 43 4.51 -3.09 38.73
CA PRO A 43 5.29 -2.29 39.67
C PRO A 43 6.45 -1.55 38.98
N VAL A 44 6.66 -0.29 39.35
CA VAL A 44 7.76 0.57 38.86
C VAL A 44 8.67 0.88 40.03
N TYR A 45 9.98 0.72 39.84
CA TYR A 45 11.00 0.89 40.88
C TYR A 45 11.99 2.01 40.53
N ASP A 46 12.50 2.70 41.55
CA ASP A 46 13.63 3.61 41.41
C ASP A 46 14.98 2.86 41.35
N LYS A 47 16.08 3.58 41.11
CA LYS A 47 17.46 3.03 41.15
C LYS A 47 17.86 2.44 42.50
N GLY A 48 17.17 2.79 43.59
CA GLY A 48 17.37 2.25 44.93
C GLY A 48 16.51 1.02 45.25
N GLY A 49 15.67 0.56 44.31
CA GLY A 49 14.77 -0.57 44.50
C GLY A 49 13.47 -0.24 45.24
N ASN A 50 13.14 1.03 45.47
CA ASN A 50 11.88 1.42 46.10
C ASN A 50 10.76 1.48 45.05
N ARG A 51 9.58 0.99 45.42
CA ARG A 51 8.40 1.01 44.53
C ARG A 51 7.81 2.41 44.46
N LEU A 52 7.81 3.01 43.26
CA LEU A 52 7.32 4.36 42.99
C LEU A 52 5.81 4.45 42.80
N ASN A 53 5.17 3.36 42.34
CA ASN A 53 3.75 3.36 41.95
C ASN A 53 2.82 2.63 42.94
N THR A 54 2.95 2.90 44.24
CA THR A 54 2.07 2.33 45.27
C THR A 54 0.62 2.82 45.11
N ARG A 55 -0.33 2.11 45.73
CA ARG A 55 -1.76 2.45 45.70
C ARG A 55 -2.00 3.88 46.18
N ASP A 56 -1.43 4.25 47.31
CA ASP A 56 -1.65 5.53 47.96
C ASP A 56 -1.11 6.68 47.11
N VAL A 57 0.05 6.48 46.47
CA VAL A 57 0.61 7.45 45.51
C VAL A 57 -0.31 7.61 44.30
N ARG A 58 -0.92 6.53 43.79
CA ARG A 58 -1.87 6.60 42.66
C ARG A 58 -3.15 7.34 43.02
N ILE A 59 -3.75 7.05 44.17
CA ILE A 59 -4.98 7.71 44.64
C ILE A 59 -4.71 9.20 44.84
N ARG A 60 -3.62 9.54 45.54
CA ARG A 60 -3.19 10.93 45.73
C ARG A 60 -2.98 11.66 44.41
N LYS A 61 -2.29 11.03 43.44
CA LYS A 61 -2.08 11.60 42.09
C LYS A 61 -3.40 11.81 41.34
N GLY A 62 -4.37 10.90 41.50
CA GLY A 62 -5.72 11.02 40.95
C GLY A 62 -6.50 12.20 41.51
N MET A 63 -6.56 12.31 42.85
CA MET A 63 -7.20 13.42 43.56
C MET A 63 -6.58 14.77 43.16
N THR A 64 -5.25 14.87 43.13
CA THR A 64 -4.55 16.08 42.69
C THR A 64 -4.84 16.43 41.22
N ALA A 65 -4.96 15.44 40.34
CA ALA A 65 -5.30 15.66 38.94
C ALA A 65 -6.76 16.17 38.77
N GLU A 66 -7.70 15.63 39.54
CA GLU A 66 -9.09 16.09 39.57
C GLU A 66 -9.21 17.52 40.11
N TYR A 67 -8.57 17.80 41.24
CA TYR A 67 -8.46 19.12 41.84
C TYR A 67 -7.95 20.17 40.83
N ASN A 68 -6.87 19.86 40.11
CA ASN A 68 -6.30 20.73 39.08
C ASN A 68 -7.21 20.92 37.83
N ARG A 69 -8.09 19.96 37.54
CA ARG A 69 -9.09 20.10 36.46
C ARG A 69 -10.23 21.02 36.89
N LEU A 70 -10.70 20.87 38.13
CA LEU A 70 -11.77 21.69 38.68
C LEU A 70 -11.34 23.15 38.81
N ILE A 71 -10.13 23.44 39.30
CA ILE A 71 -9.62 24.83 39.34
C ILE A 71 -9.59 25.46 37.93
N ARG A 72 -9.15 24.72 36.92
CA ARG A 72 -9.17 25.21 35.52
C ARG A 72 -10.57 25.47 35.00
N TYR A 73 -11.53 24.62 35.38
CA TYR A 73 -12.94 24.84 35.07
C TYR A 73 -13.45 26.12 35.75
N MET A 74 -13.15 26.31 37.03
CA MET A 74 -13.57 27.48 37.81
C MET A 74 -13.04 28.79 37.22
N ILE A 75 -11.75 28.86 36.89
CA ILE A 75 -11.13 30.03 36.24
C ILE A 75 -11.83 30.41 34.94
N LYS A 76 -12.35 29.42 34.19
CA LYS A 76 -12.94 29.64 32.87
C LYS A 76 -14.44 29.99 32.91
N HIS A 77 -15.17 29.51 33.92
CA HIS A 77 -16.64 29.57 33.93
C HIS A 77 -17.22 30.36 35.10
N VAL A 78 -16.40 30.75 36.09
CA VAL A 78 -16.84 31.51 37.26
C VAL A 78 -16.15 32.87 37.29
N ASP A 79 -16.92 33.92 37.01
CA ASP A 79 -16.42 35.30 36.98
C ASP A 79 -15.88 35.72 38.35
N GLY A 80 -14.65 36.23 38.37
CA GLY A 80 -13.99 36.69 39.60
C GLY A 80 -13.38 35.59 40.47
N TYR A 81 -13.41 34.32 40.04
CA TYR A 81 -12.75 33.23 40.76
C TYR A 81 -11.23 33.43 40.80
N LEU A 82 -10.67 33.50 42.01
CA LEU A 82 -9.22 33.56 42.24
C LEU A 82 -8.72 32.17 42.68
N PRO A 83 -7.80 31.54 41.93
CA PRO A 83 -7.24 30.27 42.34
C PRO A 83 -6.44 30.41 43.66
N PRO A 84 -6.30 29.32 44.44
CA PRO A 84 -5.50 29.34 45.66
C PRO A 84 -4.07 29.83 45.42
N VAL A 85 -3.50 30.56 46.39
CA VAL A 85 -2.18 31.22 46.26
C VAL A 85 -1.05 30.26 45.92
N ASP A 86 -1.12 29.02 46.43
CA ASP A 86 -0.12 27.98 46.19
C ASP A 86 -0.40 27.15 44.93
N TRP A 87 -1.50 27.41 44.23
CA TRP A 87 -1.87 26.68 43.03
C TRP A 87 -1.14 27.23 41.81
N LYS A 88 -0.43 26.33 41.12
CA LYS A 88 0.18 26.61 39.82
C LYS A 88 -0.46 25.72 38.76
N PRO A 89 -0.77 26.25 37.57
CA PRO A 89 -1.29 25.43 36.50
C PRO A 89 -0.30 24.31 36.17
N ALA A 90 -0.81 23.09 36.06
CA ALA A 90 0.00 21.96 35.61
C ALA A 90 0.44 22.22 34.17
N LYS A 91 1.75 22.20 33.93
CA LYS A 91 2.31 22.33 32.58
C LYS A 91 1.76 21.22 31.68
N LEU A 92 1.36 21.59 30.49
CA LEU A 92 1.03 20.64 29.42
C LEU A 92 2.33 20.01 28.92
N MET A 93 2.34 18.68 28.81
CA MET A 93 3.52 17.92 28.42
C MET A 93 3.19 17.01 27.23
N LYS A 94 4.04 17.03 26.20
CA LYS A 94 3.98 16.09 25.08
C LYS A 94 5.39 15.56 24.80
N LYS A 95 5.48 14.25 24.56
CA LYS A 95 6.69 13.58 24.09
C LYS A 95 6.46 13.17 22.64
N ILE A 96 7.28 13.68 21.71
CA ILE A 96 7.28 13.29 20.30
C ILE A 96 8.48 12.38 20.10
N ILE A 97 8.25 11.10 19.84
CA ILE A 97 9.32 10.13 19.60
C ILE A 97 10.03 10.48 18.28
N ILE A 98 11.36 10.46 18.30
CA ILE A 98 12.17 10.59 17.09
C ILE A 98 12.23 9.19 16.46
N PRO A 99 11.78 9.00 15.20
CA PRO A 99 11.79 7.70 14.56
C PRO A 99 13.23 7.31 14.20
N ILE A 100 13.85 6.49 15.05
CA ILE A 100 15.18 5.92 14.81
C ILE A 100 15.00 4.49 14.32
N GLU A 101 14.43 4.31 13.13
CA GLU A 101 14.52 3.03 12.44
C GLU A 101 15.75 3.04 11.54
N ARG A 102 16.76 2.22 11.91
CA ARG A 102 18.03 2.07 11.20
C ARG A 102 17.85 1.62 9.73
N SER A 103 16.69 1.10 9.37
CA SER A 103 16.32 0.60 8.04
C SER A 103 16.09 1.70 6.99
N PHE A 104 15.71 2.91 7.40
CA PHE A 104 15.42 4.03 6.49
C PHE A 104 16.64 4.88 6.14
N LEU A 105 17.71 4.79 6.95
CA LEU A 105 18.88 5.66 6.85
C LEU A 105 20.12 4.80 6.66
N ARG A 106 20.62 4.75 5.42
CA ARG A 106 22.02 4.30 5.19
C ARG A 106 22.95 5.32 5.87
N PRO A 107 24.16 4.91 6.29
CA PRO A 107 25.12 5.85 6.85
C PRO A 107 25.51 6.86 5.77
N VAL A 108 24.81 8.00 5.71
CA VAL A 108 25.30 9.19 5.03
C VAL A 108 26.44 9.69 5.90
N GLY A 109 27.59 9.06 5.72
CA GLY A 109 28.85 9.61 6.12
C GLY A 109 28.99 10.98 5.48
N LEU A 110 29.22 11.98 6.33
CA LEU A 110 29.92 13.23 6.03
C LEU A 110 29.18 14.43 5.41
N LEU A 111 28.04 14.31 4.73
CA LEU A 111 27.55 15.47 3.95
C LEU A 111 26.75 16.53 4.73
N LEU A 112 25.82 16.15 5.62
CA LEU A 112 25.03 17.16 6.36
C LEU A 112 25.84 17.96 7.40
N PRO A 113 26.75 17.37 8.20
CA PRO A 113 27.55 18.13 9.16
C PRO A 113 28.52 19.09 8.46
N ALA A 114 29.08 18.70 7.30
CA ALA A 114 30.06 19.51 6.58
C ALA A 114 29.44 20.78 5.96
N LEU A 115 28.21 20.68 5.44
CA LEU A 115 27.46 21.83 4.90
C LEU A 115 26.98 22.81 5.98
N MET A 116 26.76 22.34 7.21
CA MET A 116 26.22 23.17 8.30
C MET A 116 27.28 23.69 9.30
N LEU A 117 28.46 23.07 9.41
CA LEU A 117 29.45 23.41 10.47
C LEU A 117 30.80 23.95 9.98
N GLY A 118 31.07 24.02 8.67
CA GLY A 118 32.25 24.71 8.15
C GLY A 118 33.60 24.28 8.75
N ARG A 119 33.74 23.02 9.19
CA ARG A 119 34.99 22.47 9.73
C ARG A 119 35.25 21.07 9.19
N ARG A 120 36.44 20.85 8.64
CA ARG A 120 36.85 19.62 7.94
C ARG A 120 37.58 18.59 8.83
N ASP A 121 37.91 18.90 10.09
CA ASP A 121 39.09 18.25 10.70
C ASP A 121 38.86 17.30 11.90
N THR A 122 37.67 16.72 12.11
CA THR A 122 37.50 15.69 13.17
C THR A 122 36.64 14.52 12.71
N LEU A 123 37.23 13.61 11.94
CA LEU A 123 36.59 12.38 11.47
C LEU A 123 37.54 11.17 11.64
N ALA A 124 37.65 10.69 12.87
CA ALA A 124 38.08 9.32 13.13
C ALA A 124 37.37 8.79 14.39
N ARG A 125 36.62 7.69 14.22
CA ARG A 125 36.05 6.83 15.28
C ARG A 125 34.90 7.39 16.12
N ALA A 126 33.77 7.74 15.52
CA ALA A 126 32.50 7.86 16.26
C ALA A 126 31.48 6.88 15.67
N GLU A 127 30.95 5.99 16.50
CA GLU A 127 29.71 5.26 16.20
C GLU A 127 28.64 6.29 15.78
N LEU A 128 28.12 6.18 14.55
CA LEU A 128 27.22 7.19 13.99
C LEU A 128 25.88 7.16 14.75
N ASN A 129 25.63 8.19 15.55
CA ASN A 129 24.33 8.42 16.17
C ASN A 129 23.32 8.90 15.09
N VAL A 130 22.47 7.99 14.61
CA VAL A 130 21.47 8.20 13.55
C VAL A 130 20.45 9.30 13.89
N ALA A 131 20.32 9.66 15.18
CA ALA A 131 19.41 10.73 15.62
C ALA A 131 19.99 12.14 15.50
N ALA A 132 21.31 12.28 15.35
CA ALA A 132 22.00 13.57 15.26
C ALA A 132 21.42 14.52 14.18
N PRO A 133 21.08 14.09 12.95
CA PRO A 133 20.51 14.98 11.95
C PRO A 133 19.09 15.47 12.30
N PHE A 134 18.23 14.65 12.90
CA PHE A 134 16.90 15.08 13.37
C PHE A 134 16.99 16.11 14.50
N MET A 135 17.88 15.88 15.47
CA MET A 135 18.15 16.83 16.55
C MET A 135 18.71 18.16 16.00
N GLY A 136 19.58 18.10 14.99
CA GLY A 136 20.16 19.28 14.34
C GLY A 136 19.13 20.20 13.69
N VAL A 137 18.05 19.66 13.10
CA VAL A 137 16.98 20.45 12.49
C VAL A 137 16.14 21.19 13.54
N ILE A 138 15.82 20.52 14.66
CA ILE A 138 15.04 21.12 15.75
C ILE A 138 15.87 22.14 16.53
N ILE A 139 17.13 21.81 16.84
CA ILE A 139 18.04 22.71 17.58
C ILE A 139 18.44 23.90 16.69
N GLY A 140 18.73 23.64 15.41
CA GLY A 140 19.29 24.59 14.47
C GLY A 140 20.74 24.98 14.78
N PRO A 141 21.41 25.73 13.88
CA PRO A 141 22.78 26.19 14.10
C PRO A 141 22.87 27.04 15.38
N ARG A 142 23.81 26.69 16.26
CA ARG A 142 24.02 27.33 17.59
C ARG A 142 22.78 27.36 18.50
N GLY A 143 21.78 26.51 18.25
CA GLY A 143 20.55 26.50 19.04
C GLY A 143 19.52 27.58 18.68
N VAL A 144 19.73 28.31 17.58
CA VAL A 144 18.88 29.45 17.23
C VAL A 144 17.45 29.04 16.91
N ASN A 145 17.22 27.89 16.27
CA ASN A 145 15.87 27.44 15.92
C ASN A 145 15.07 27.02 17.15
N HIS A 146 15.65 26.25 18.08
CA HIS A 146 14.93 25.90 19.30
C HIS A 146 14.62 27.14 20.13
N LYS A 147 15.57 28.09 20.23
CA LYS A 147 15.38 29.30 21.02
C LYS A 147 14.29 30.18 20.41
N ARG A 148 14.30 30.35 19.08
CA ARG A 148 13.24 31.04 18.35
C ARG A 148 11.87 30.40 18.58
N LEU A 149 11.77 29.07 18.50
CA LEU A 149 10.52 28.36 18.76
C LEU A 149 10.03 28.57 20.20
N GLN A 150 10.93 28.51 21.18
CA GLN A 150 10.59 28.78 22.58
C GLN A 150 10.15 30.24 22.79
N ASP A 151 10.83 31.21 22.17
CA ASP A 151 10.50 32.64 22.25
C ASP A 151 9.14 32.95 21.60
N THR A 152 8.84 32.34 20.44
CA THR A 152 7.57 32.57 19.70
C THR A 152 6.36 31.96 20.41
N THR A 153 6.52 30.81 21.08
CA THR A 153 5.39 30.07 21.67
C THR A 153 5.32 30.17 23.19
N GLY A 154 6.38 30.60 23.87
CA GLY A 154 6.50 30.52 25.32
C GLY A 154 6.57 29.08 25.87
N CYS A 155 6.62 28.05 25.02
CA CYS A 155 6.81 26.66 25.43
C CYS A 155 8.30 26.35 25.57
N LYS A 156 8.66 25.35 26.40
CA LYS A 156 10.03 24.84 26.52
C LYS A 156 10.17 23.53 25.75
N ILE A 157 11.31 23.37 25.08
CA ILE A 157 11.65 22.15 24.34
C ILE A 157 12.91 21.56 24.98
N PHE A 158 12.88 20.25 25.26
CA PHE A 158 14.03 19.48 25.69
C PHE A 158 14.18 18.25 24.81
N ILE A 159 15.41 17.86 24.49
CA ILE A 159 15.66 16.58 23.83
C ILE A 159 16.04 15.59 24.91
N ARG A 160 15.28 14.49 25.00
CA ARG A 160 15.44 13.49 26.06
C ARG A 160 15.44 12.07 25.50
N GLY A 161 15.83 11.09 26.31
CA GLY A 161 15.86 9.68 25.91
C GLY A 161 17.23 9.03 26.01
N ARG A 162 17.25 7.73 25.68
CA ARG A 162 18.46 6.89 25.69
C ARG A 162 19.62 7.55 24.94
N ASP A 163 20.81 7.50 25.53
CA ASP A 163 22.08 7.99 24.95
C ASP A 163 22.19 9.52 24.71
N ILE A 164 21.27 10.33 25.26
CA ILE A 164 21.37 11.82 25.23
C ILE A 164 22.32 12.36 26.31
N GLY A 165 22.38 11.71 27.48
CA GLY A 165 23.28 12.08 28.58
C GLY A 165 22.95 13.38 29.32
N ASP A 166 21.67 13.80 29.32
CA ASP A 166 21.26 15.04 30.01
C ASP A 166 21.09 14.82 31.52
N LYS A 167 21.83 15.60 32.31
CA LYS A 167 21.85 15.57 33.79
C LYS A 167 20.50 15.86 34.45
N TRP A 168 19.56 16.49 33.74
CA TRP A 168 18.23 16.84 34.27
C TRP A 168 17.14 15.86 33.86
N GLN A 169 17.51 14.70 33.31
CA GLN A 169 16.59 13.73 32.75
C GLN A 169 16.20 12.72 33.83
N THR A 170 14.92 12.35 33.91
CA THR A 170 14.47 11.34 34.86
C THR A 170 14.92 9.93 34.44
N ASP A 171 15.02 9.00 35.37
CA ASP A 171 15.39 7.59 35.06
C ASP A 171 14.40 6.93 34.08
N GLU A 172 13.11 7.28 34.19
CA GLU A 172 12.09 6.86 33.24
C GLU A 172 12.34 7.43 31.83
N GLU A 173 12.73 8.71 31.72
CA GLU A 173 13.04 9.34 30.44
C GLU A 173 14.32 8.77 29.81
N ALA A 174 15.33 8.43 30.61
CA ALA A 174 16.56 7.81 30.11
C ALA A 174 16.33 6.40 29.54
N ALA A 175 15.29 5.69 30.01
CA ALA A 175 14.91 4.38 29.49
C ALA A 175 14.10 4.45 28.16
N MET A 176 13.46 5.59 27.88
CA MET A 176 12.64 5.80 26.68
C MET A 176 13.49 5.97 25.40
N PRO A 177 12.94 5.66 24.22
CA PRO A 177 13.53 6.08 22.94
C PRO A 177 13.76 7.61 22.92
N GLN A 178 14.72 8.06 22.11
CA GLN A 178 14.99 9.49 21.97
C GLN A 178 13.74 10.23 21.47
N HIS A 179 13.46 11.36 22.11
CA HIS A 179 12.22 12.10 21.91
C HIS A 179 12.41 13.59 22.21
N VAL A 180 11.53 14.39 21.61
CA VAL A 180 11.36 15.79 21.91
C VAL A 180 10.31 15.92 23.01
N HIS A 181 10.73 16.44 24.16
CA HIS A 181 9.87 16.77 25.29
C HIS A 181 9.45 18.24 25.18
N ILE A 182 8.15 18.50 25.08
CA ILE A 182 7.57 19.84 24.97
C ILE A 182 6.74 20.14 26.23
N GLU A 183 7.08 21.23 26.92
CA GLU A 183 6.32 21.78 28.04
C GLU A 183 5.67 23.11 27.67
N GLY A 184 4.40 23.32 27.99
CA GLY A 184 3.70 24.59 27.76
C GLY A 184 2.71 24.96 28.85
N GLU A 185 2.40 26.26 28.99
CA GLU A 185 1.45 26.77 29.99
C GLU A 185 0.01 26.89 29.42
N THR A 186 -0.13 27.10 28.11
CA THR A 186 -1.43 27.22 27.44
C THR A 186 -1.59 26.17 26.33
N GLU A 187 -2.82 25.69 26.13
CA GLU A 187 -3.13 24.65 25.15
C GLU A 187 -2.86 25.10 23.71
N LYS A 188 -3.23 26.35 23.38
CA LYS A 188 -2.97 26.95 22.06
C LYS A 188 -1.48 26.94 21.70
N ASN A 189 -0.62 27.37 22.63
CA ASN A 189 0.81 27.45 22.36
C ASN A 189 1.46 26.06 22.33
N HIS A 190 0.98 25.15 23.18
CA HIS A 190 1.45 23.77 23.23
C HIS A 190 1.15 23.01 21.93
N VAL A 191 -0.06 23.13 21.38
CA VAL A 191 -0.44 22.56 20.08
C VAL A 191 0.39 23.16 18.94
N THR A 192 0.53 24.49 18.92
CA THR A 192 1.33 25.19 17.90
C THR A 192 2.79 24.72 17.90
N MET A 193 3.39 24.60 19.09
CA MET A 193 4.75 24.07 19.25
C MET A 193 4.85 22.61 18.80
N CYS A 194 3.89 21.76 19.18
CA CYS A 194 3.86 20.37 18.73
C CYS A 194 3.82 20.27 17.20
N HIS A 195 2.94 21.02 16.53
CA HIS A 195 2.86 21.04 15.06
C HIS A 195 4.17 21.50 14.44
N ALA A 196 4.80 22.57 14.94
CA ALA A 196 6.07 23.05 14.42
C ALA A 196 7.20 21.99 14.55
N CYS A 197 7.29 21.32 15.70
CA CYS A 197 8.24 20.23 15.90
C CYS A 197 7.96 19.04 14.97
N LEU A 198 6.70 18.62 14.83
CA LEU A 198 6.30 17.55 13.92
C LEU A 198 6.64 17.91 12.46
N SER A 199 6.32 19.11 11.99
CA SER A 199 6.64 19.55 10.63
C SER A 199 8.14 19.57 10.35
N LEU A 200 8.96 20.00 11.32
CA LEU A 200 10.42 19.98 11.20
C LEU A 200 10.98 18.56 11.19
N LEU A 201 10.40 17.64 11.98
CA LEU A 201 10.73 16.22 11.95
C LEU A 201 10.37 15.60 10.59
N THR A 202 9.17 15.85 10.08
CA THR A 202 8.75 15.38 8.74
C THR A 202 9.68 15.91 7.64
N LEU A 203 10.02 17.20 7.69
CA LEU A 203 10.95 17.80 6.72
C LEU A 203 12.36 17.20 6.83
N ALA A 204 12.84 16.96 8.05
CA ALA A 204 14.12 16.28 8.26
C ALA A 204 14.10 14.84 7.73
N ILE A 205 13.01 14.09 7.94
CA ILE A 205 12.83 12.75 7.39
C ILE A 205 12.86 12.81 5.86
N ALA A 206 12.13 13.74 5.23
CA ALA A 206 12.12 13.91 3.77
C ALA A 206 13.51 14.28 3.22
N LEU A 207 14.23 15.22 3.87
CA LEU A 207 15.59 15.61 3.47
C LEU A 207 16.64 14.53 3.69
N LEU A 208 16.38 13.57 4.58
CA LEU A 208 17.24 12.42 4.86
C LEU A 208 16.80 11.15 4.12
N ALA A 209 15.60 11.15 3.52
CA ALA A 209 15.08 10.04 2.75
C ALA A 209 15.86 9.97 1.44
N MET A 210 16.62 8.88 1.28
CA MET A 210 17.29 8.60 0.02
C MET A 210 16.24 8.20 -1.03
N PRO A 211 16.44 8.56 -2.31
CA PRO A 211 15.55 8.11 -3.38
C PRO A 211 15.51 6.58 -3.42
N CYS A 212 14.34 6.02 -3.70
CA CYS A 212 14.17 4.59 -3.90
C CYS A 212 14.96 4.16 -5.15
N ARG A 213 15.98 3.31 -5.01
CA ARG A 213 16.85 2.93 -6.13
C ARG A 213 16.29 1.71 -6.83
N VAL A 214 15.89 1.87 -8.09
CA VAL A 214 15.26 0.82 -8.89
C VAL A 214 16.16 0.43 -10.07
N GLY A 215 16.44 -0.86 -10.21
CA GLY A 215 17.09 -1.43 -11.40
C GLY A 215 16.06 -1.99 -12.38
N VAL A 216 16.37 -2.00 -13.68
CA VAL A 216 15.50 -2.61 -14.70
C VAL A 216 16.24 -3.70 -15.45
N VAL A 217 15.70 -4.92 -15.46
CA VAL A 217 16.18 -6.07 -16.22
C VAL A 217 15.27 -6.28 -17.42
N GLY A 218 15.83 -6.20 -18.63
CA GLY A 218 15.08 -6.30 -19.89
C GLY A 218 14.51 -4.96 -20.33
N ALA A 219 15.36 -4.09 -20.91
CA ALA A 219 14.96 -2.79 -21.45
C ALA A 219 14.59 -2.85 -22.94
N GLY A 220 13.87 -3.90 -23.36
CA GLY A 220 13.43 -4.07 -24.75
C GLY A 220 12.54 -2.93 -25.25
N PRO A 221 12.27 -2.85 -26.56
CA PRO A 221 11.65 -1.68 -27.22
C PRO A 221 10.21 -1.38 -26.80
N LEU A 222 9.59 -2.25 -25.99
CA LEU A 222 8.21 -2.12 -25.52
C LEU A 222 8.19 -1.69 -24.05
N VAL A 223 7.75 -2.58 -23.15
CA VAL A 223 7.42 -2.25 -21.77
C VAL A 223 8.66 -1.94 -20.91
N GLY A 224 9.78 -2.62 -21.14
CA GLY A 224 11.04 -2.35 -20.44
C GLY A 224 11.54 -0.92 -20.65
N ARG A 225 11.56 -0.44 -21.90
CA ARG A 225 11.88 0.97 -22.21
C ARG A 225 10.90 1.93 -21.55
N ALA A 226 9.59 1.63 -21.56
CA ALA A 226 8.58 2.46 -20.92
C ALA A 226 8.83 2.60 -19.41
N HIS A 227 9.16 1.51 -18.72
CA HIS A 227 9.51 1.52 -17.29
C HIS A 227 10.73 2.40 -16.99
N CYS A 228 11.80 2.30 -17.79
CA CYS A 228 12.97 3.16 -17.64
C CYS A 228 12.63 4.66 -17.78
N LEU A 229 11.81 5.01 -18.79
CA LEU A 229 11.40 6.40 -19.02
C LEU A 229 10.47 6.92 -17.91
N LEU A 230 9.57 6.08 -17.40
CA LEU A 230 8.70 6.43 -16.28
C LEU A 230 9.49 6.67 -15.00
N LEU A 231 10.46 5.80 -14.69
CA LEU A 231 11.35 5.99 -13.53
C LEU A 231 12.15 7.29 -13.63
N LYS A 232 12.63 7.66 -14.84
CA LYS A 232 13.29 8.95 -15.06
C LYS A 232 12.36 10.14 -14.88
N ARG A 233 11.12 10.04 -15.37
CA ARG A 233 10.10 11.08 -15.16
C ARG A 233 9.76 11.25 -13.68
N LEU A 234 9.59 10.16 -12.95
CA LEU A 234 9.30 10.20 -11.51
C LEU A 234 10.46 10.72 -10.67
N ALA A 235 11.69 10.61 -11.16
CA ALA A 235 12.86 11.19 -10.49
C ALA A 235 12.84 12.74 -10.49
N GLU A 236 12.06 13.38 -11.38
CA GLU A 236 11.92 14.84 -11.41
C GLU A 236 11.12 15.39 -10.22
N ASP A 237 10.27 14.56 -9.60
CA ASP A 237 9.41 14.90 -8.46
C ASP A 237 10.02 14.47 -7.11
N ASP A 238 11.32 14.14 -7.08
CA ASP A 238 12.14 13.68 -5.93
C ASP A 238 11.50 12.54 -5.11
N ASP A 239 11.74 11.28 -5.50
CA ASP A 239 11.44 10.10 -4.66
C ASP A 239 11.95 8.74 -5.20
N VAL A 240 12.48 8.69 -6.42
CA VAL A 240 12.96 7.45 -7.05
C VAL A 240 14.14 7.73 -7.97
N GLU A 241 15.03 6.75 -8.11
CA GLU A 241 16.17 6.79 -9.02
C GLU A 241 16.15 5.53 -9.91
N LEU A 242 16.23 5.70 -11.24
CA LEU A 242 16.65 4.61 -12.13
C LEU A 242 18.16 4.39 -11.94
N ALA A 243 18.51 3.39 -11.13
CA ALA A 243 19.89 3.15 -10.71
C ALA A 243 20.74 2.45 -11.78
N CYS A 244 20.14 1.55 -12.58
CA CYS A 244 20.85 0.79 -13.60
C CYS A 244 19.90 0.06 -14.55
N ILE A 245 20.42 -0.36 -15.70
CA ILE A 245 19.74 -1.22 -16.68
C ILE A 245 20.56 -2.50 -16.86
N CYS A 246 19.89 -3.65 -16.97
CA CYS A 246 20.48 -4.93 -17.33
C CYS A 246 19.80 -5.51 -18.58
N GLN A 247 20.59 -5.95 -19.55
CA GLN A 247 20.11 -6.51 -20.83
C GLN A 247 21.14 -7.47 -21.42
N ARG A 248 20.75 -8.31 -22.39
CA ARG A 248 21.74 -9.21 -23.02
C ARG A 248 22.69 -8.38 -23.90
N ARG A 249 23.92 -8.89 -24.07
CA ARG A 249 24.93 -8.26 -24.97
C ARG A 249 24.44 -8.04 -26.40
N ALA A 250 23.53 -8.88 -26.87
CA ALA A 250 22.98 -8.81 -28.23
C ALA A 250 21.78 -7.84 -28.36
N ASP A 251 21.27 -7.32 -27.24
CA ASP A 251 20.13 -6.38 -27.24
C ASP A 251 20.62 -4.93 -27.39
N ASP A 252 19.76 -4.02 -27.85
CA ASP A 252 20.09 -2.59 -28.04
C ASP A 252 20.41 -1.89 -26.70
N THR A 253 21.67 -1.46 -26.53
CA THR A 253 22.19 -0.84 -25.30
C THR A 253 22.09 0.69 -25.28
N ALA A 254 21.62 1.31 -26.38
CA ALA A 254 21.64 2.76 -26.54
C ALA A 254 20.81 3.50 -25.48
N LEU A 255 19.78 2.86 -24.93
CA LEU A 255 18.94 3.47 -23.90
C LEU A 255 19.71 3.78 -22.61
N ALA A 256 20.63 2.91 -22.17
CA ALA A 256 21.39 3.14 -20.95
C ALA A 256 22.32 4.35 -21.08
N GLU A 257 22.97 4.51 -22.24
CA GLU A 257 23.78 5.68 -22.57
C GLU A 257 22.91 6.95 -22.66
N GLN A 258 21.78 6.88 -23.38
CA GLN A 258 20.82 7.98 -23.51
C GLN A 258 20.32 8.47 -22.14
N LEU A 259 20.06 7.54 -21.22
CA LEU A 259 19.57 7.84 -19.87
C LEU A 259 20.69 8.08 -18.85
N GLN A 260 21.95 7.95 -19.27
CA GLN A 260 23.14 8.12 -18.44
C GLN A 260 23.10 7.24 -17.17
N VAL A 261 22.78 5.95 -17.34
CA VAL A 261 22.72 4.97 -16.25
C VAL A 261 23.67 3.80 -16.50
N PRO A 262 24.25 3.20 -15.44
CA PRO A 262 25.04 1.98 -15.56
C PRO A 262 24.32 0.87 -16.32
N LEU A 263 25.07 0.21 -17.21
CA LEU A 263 24.61 -0.91 -18.00
C LEU A 263 25.28 -2.19 -17.51
N TYR A 264 24.47 -3.21 -17.24
CA TYR A 264 24.89 -4.55 -16.88
C TYR A 264 24.41 -5.56 -17.92
N ILE A 265 25.09 -6.70 -17.96
CA ILE A 265 24.72 -7.84 -18.82
C ILE A 265 24.38 -9.09 -18.02
N ASP A 266 24.53 -9.01 -16.70
CA ASP A 266 24.30 -10.08 -15.75
C ASP A 266 23.51 -9.51 -14.55
N ALA A 267 22.33 -10.06 -14.31
CA ALA A 267 21.40 -9.54 -13.31
C ALA A 267 21.89 -9.77 -11.87
N LYS A 268 22.67 -10.82 -11.65
CA LYS A 268 23.29 -11.13 -10.35
C LYS A 268 24.39 -10.13 -10.04
N GLU A 269 25.27 -9.86 -11.00
CA GLU A 269 26.33 -8.85 -10.84
C GLU A 269 25.74 -7.45 -10.70
N MET A 270 24.68 -7.11 -11.45
CA MET A 270 23.92 -5.86 -11.26
C MET A 270 23.46 -5.72 -9.81
N ALA A 271 22.74 -6.70 -9.26
CA ALA A 271 22.23 -6.65 -7.89
C ALA A 271 23.32 -6.76 -6.81
N ARG A 272 24.49 -7.30 -7.16
CA ARG A 272 25.67 -7.31 -6.29
C ARG A 272 26.33 -5.94 -6.22
N GLN A 273 26.51 -5.28 -7.36
CA GLN A 273 27.22 -4.00 -7.46
C GLN A 273 26.36 -2.80 -7.06
N GLU A 274 25.08 -2.83 -7.41
CA GLU A 274 24.13 -1.76 -7.09
C GLU A 274 23.37 -2.06 -5.80
N ALA A 275 23.10 -1.01 -5.04
CA ALA A 275 22.39 -1.12 -3.78
C ALA A 275 20.90 -0.80 -3.99
N LEU A 276 20.21 -1.71 -4.68
CA LEU A 276 18.84 -1.58 -5.16
C LEU A 276 17.81 -1.86 -4.06
N ASP A 277 16.76 -1.05 -4.01
CA ASP A 277 15.57 -1.28 -3.17
C ASP A 277 14.55 -2.13 -3.91
N GLY A 278 14.47 -1.98 -5.24
CA GLY A 278 13.61 -2.80 -6.10
C GLY A 278 14.19 -3.08 -7.48
N VAL A 279 13.68 -4.12 -8.14
CA VAL A 279 14.01 -4.44 -9.53
C VAL A 279 12.74 -4.68 -10.35
N VAL A 280 12.70 -4.07 -11.54
CA VAL A 280 11.71 -4.38 -12.58
C VAL A 280 12.27 -5.47 -13.48
N ILE A 281 11.54 -6.56 -13.67
CA ILE A 281 11.88 -7.65 -14.59
C ILE A 281 10.89 -7.61 -15.76
N ALA A 282 11.34 -7.06 -16.88
CA ALA A 282 10.60 -6.91 -18.14
C ALA A 282 11.27 -7.71 -19.28
N ALA A 283 11.66 -8.95 -18.96
CA ALA A 283 12.31 -9.89 -19.86
C ALA A 283 11.28 -10.84 -20.51
N PRO A 284 11.68 -11.70 -21.48
CA PRO A 284 10.84 -12.81 -21.91
C PRO A 284 10.38 -13.68 -20.73
N THR A 285 9.11 -14.08 -20.72
CA THR A 285 8.43 -14.70 -19.56
C THR A 285 9.09 -15.97 -19.01
N HIS A 286 9.72 -16.78 -19.87
CA HIS A 286 10.46 -17.97 -19.44
C HIS A 286 11.72 -17.67 -18.61
N LEU A 287 12.21 -16.42 -18.63
CA LEU A 287 13.38 -16.00 -17.87
C LEU A 287 13.04 -15.39 -16.50
N HIS A 288 11.76 -15.16 -16.19
CA HIS A 288 11.37 -14.45 -14.95
C HIS A 288 11.89 -15.13 -13.69
N LEU A 289 11.78 -16.46 -13.58
CA LEU A 289 12.30 -17.23 -12.44
C LEU A 289 13.82 -17.11 -12.32
N ALA A 290 14.56 -17.37 -13.39
CA ALA A 290 16.03 -17.33 -13.39
C ALA A 290 16.56 -15.93 -13.05
N LEU A 291 15.93 -14.87 -13.58
CA LEU A 291 16.31 -13.50 -13.29
C LEU A 291 15.95 -13.09 -11.86
N THR A 292 14.82 -13.57 -11.34
CA THR A 292 14.43 -13.38 -9.94
C THR A 292 15.48 -13.99 -9.00
N GLN A 293 15.87 -15.25 -9.24
CA GLN A 293 16.92 -15.94 -8.50
C GLN A 293 18.25 -15.17 -8.57
N ALA A 294 18.65 -14.73 -9.77
CA ALA A 294 19.89 -13.97 -9.98
C ALA A 294 19.91 -12.65 -9.19
N CYS A 295 18.82 -11.86 -9.24
CA CYS A 295 18.73 -10.60 -8.49
C CYS A 295 18.79 -10.83 -6.97
N ILE A 296 18.09 -11.85 -6.45
CA ILE A 296 18.10 -12.20 -5.03
C ILE A 296 19.49 -12.67 -4.59
N GLU A 297 20.13 -13.52 -5.38
CA GLU A 297 21.48 -14.02 -5.09
C GLU A 297 22.51 -12.88 -5.10
N GLY A 298 22.45 -11.97 -6.08
CA GLY A 298 23.33 -10.80 -6.15
C GLY A 298 23.17 -9.89 -4.92
N ALA A 299 21.92 -9.59 -4.53
CA ALA A 299 21.63 -8.80 -3.35
C ALA A 299 22.06 -9.50 -2.04
N LYS A 300 22.02 -10.84 -1.99
CA LYS A 300 22.55 -11.63 -0.87
C LYS A 300 24.07 -11.51 -0.79
N LEU A 301 24.79 -11.73 -1.90
CA LEU A 301 26.25 -11.61 -1.97
C LEU A 301 26.71 -10.21 -1.55
N ARG A 302 26.01 -9.16 -2.00
CA ARG A 302 26.29 -7.78 -1.57
C ARG A 302 26.25 -7.61 -0.06
N ARG A 303 25.25 -8.21 0.60
CA ARG A 303 25.10 -8.16 2.06
C ARG A 303 26.23 -8.92 2.75
N GLU A 304 26.59 -10.09 2.25
CA GLU A 304 27.70 -10.91 2.76
C GLU A 304 29.06 -10.20 2.62
N GLU A 305 29.25 -9.37 1.58
CA GLU A 305 30.42 -8.51 1.39
C GLU A 305 30.46 -7.28 2.34
N GLY A 306 29.46 -7.11 3.21
CA GLY A 306 29.38 -5.95 4.12
C GLY A 306 29.05 -4.63 3.41
N ARG A 307 28.67 -4.65 2.13
CA ARG A 307 28.33 -3.45 1.33
C ARG A 307 26.89 -2.95 1.55
N GLY A 308 26.14 -3.63 2.42
CA GLY A 308 24.78 -3.28 2.83
C GLY A 308 23.76 -3.23 1.67
N GLY A 309 22.54 -2.79 1.96
CA GLY A 309 21.43 -2.80 1.00
C GLY A 309 20.62 -4.10 1.08
N THR A 310 19.31 -3.99 0.93
CA THR A 310 18.39 -5.13 0.90
C THR A 310 17.45 -4.89 -0.26
N LEU A 311 17.39 -5.84 -1.18
CA LEU A 311 16.36 -5.88 -2.19
C LEU A 311 15.03 -6.16 -1.50
N LYS A 312 14.06 -5.25 -1.62
CA LYS A 312 12.78 -5.32 -0.89
C LYS A 312 11.65 -5.79 -1.77
N ALA A 313 11.64 -5.41 -3.05
CA ALA A 313 10.55 -5.78 -3.94
C ALA A 313 10.99 -6.03 -5.40
N LEU A 314 10.19 -6.82 -6.10
CA LEU A 314 10.30 -7.07 -7.54
C LEU A 314 8.99 -6.68 -8.23
N LEU A 315 9.08 -5.94 -9.33
CA LEU A 315 8.00 -5.81 -10.30
C LEU A 315 8.27 -6.78 -11.44
N ILE A 316 7.44 -7.81 -11.61
CA ILE A 316 7.64 -8.83 -12.64
C ILE A 316 6.57 -8.64 -13.70
N GLU A 317 6.95 -8.42 -14.95
CA GLU A 317 6.00 -8.30 -16.05
C GLU A 317 5.11 -9.54 -16.18
N LYS A 318 3.91 -9.33 -16.69
CA LYS A 318 2.95 -10.43 -16.88
C LYS A 318 3.22 -11.20 -18.18
N PRO A 319 2.91 -12.50 -18.25
CA PRO A 319 2.54 -13.38 -17.13
C PRO A 319 3.71 -13.58 -16.14
N ILE A 320 3.40 -13.89 -14.87
CA ILE A 320 4.43 -14.05 -13.81
C ILE A 320 5.51 -15.07 -14.21
N CYS A 321 5.11 -16.18 -14.84
CA CYS A 321 5.94 -17.23 -15.42
C CYS A 321 5.17 -17.87 -16.58
N HIS A 322 5.84 -18.75 -17.33
CA HIS A 322 5.25 -19.47 -18.47
C HIS A 322 4.46 -20.71 -18.06
N ASP A 323 4.68 -21.21 -16.85
CA ASP A 323 3.99 -22.36 -16.28
C ASP A 323 3.82 -22.19 -14.75
N LEU A 324 2.95 -23.01 -14.15
CA LEU A 324 2.63 -22.93 -12.72
C LEU A 324 3.74 -23.47 -11.80
N GLN A 325 4.58 -24.40 -12.27
CA GLN A 325 5.69 -24.95 -11.48
C GLN A 325 6.76 -23.89 -11.28
N SER A 326 7.18 -23.23 -12.36
CA SER A 326 8.11 -22.09 -12.34
C SER A 326 7.56 -20.95 -11.49
N ALA A 327 6.24 -20.68 -11.55
CA ALA A 327 5.61 -19.65 -10.74
C ALA A 327 5.63 -20.00 -9.25
N ALA A 328 5.35 -21.26 -8.89
CA ALA A 328 5.42 -21.73 -7.50
C ALA A 328 6.85 -21.65 -6.94
N GLU A 329 7.85 -22.04 -7.73
CA GLU A 329 9.26 -21.90 -7.36
C GLU A 329 9.65 -20.42 -7.18
N LEU A 330 9.19 -19.54 -8.08
CA LEU A 330 9.43 -18.10 -7.98
C LEU A 330 8.93 -17.56 -6.63
N LEU A 331 7.68 -17.87 -6.25
CA LEU A 331 7.12 -17.45 -4.96
C LEU A 331 7.91 -18.02 -3.78
N SER A 332 8.29 -19.30 -3.84
CA SER A 332 9.09 -19.93 -2.78
C SER A 332 10.44 -19.23 -2.58
N VAL A 333 11.12 -18.85 -3.67
CA VAL A 333 12.41 -18.16 -3.61
C VAL A 333 12.24 -16.74 -3.06
N THR A 334 11.20 -16.01 -3.49
CA THR A 334 10.96 -14.64 -3.03
C THR A 334 10.54 -14.59 -1.55
N ASP A 335 9.67 -15.52 -1.12
CA ASP A 335 9.23 -15.63 0.26
C ASP A 335 10.40 -15.95 1.19
N SER A 336 11.26 -16.90 0.80
CA SER A 336 12.46 -17.27 1.55
C SER A 336 13.46 -16.11 1.67
N ALA A 337 13.49 -15.21 0.68
CA ALA A 337 14.35 -14.03 0.67
C ALA A 337 13.75 -12.81 1.38
N GLY A 338 12.45 -12.86 1.75
CA GLY A 338 11.71 -11.71 2.25
C GLY A 338 11.52 -10.60 1.22
N VAL A 339 11.43 -10.96 -0.06
CA VAL A 339 11.29 -10.02 -1.19
C VAL A 339 9.84 -10.02 -1.67
N VAL A 340 9.21 -8.86 -1.68
CA VAL A 340 7.81 -8.70 -2.09
C VAL A 340 7.67 -8.73 -3.62
N VAL A 341 6.69 -9.46 -4.15
CA VAL A 341 6.43 -9.52 -5.60
C VAL A 341 5.16 -8.73 -5.95
N LEU A 342 5.32 -7.75 -6.84
CA LEU A 342 4.26 -7.08 -7.57
C LEU A 342 4.29 -7.56 -9.03
N VAL A 343 3.15 -7.99 -9.57
CA VAL A 343 3.07 -8.42 -10.97
C VAL A 343 2.53 -7.31 -11.87
N GLY A 344 3.07 -7.24 -13.09
CA GLY A 344 2.85 -6.23 -14.14
C GLY A 344 1.43 -6.12 -14.71
N HIS A 345 0.38 -6.46 -13.96
CA HIS A 345 -1.02 -6.24 -14.34
C HIS A 345 -1.42 -4.76 -14.18
N GLN A 346 -0.86 -3.90 -15.03
CA GLN A 346 -1.00 -2.44 -14.97
C GLN A 346 -2.46 -1.96 -15.01
N ARG A 347 -3.37 -2.67 -15.69
CA ARG A 347 -4.79 -2.31 -15.75
C ARG A 347 -5.47 -2.29 -14.37
N ARG A 348 -5.02 -3.07 -13.38
CA ARG A 348 -5.54 -3.00 -12.00
C ARG A 348 -5.27 -1.65 -11.31
N HIS A 349 -4.30 -0.89 -11.81
CA HIS A 349 -3.97 0.43 -11.27
C HIS A 349 -4.84 1.55 -11.84
N SER A 350 -5.58 1.29 -12.94
CA SER A 350 -6.52 2.24 -13.53
C SER A 350 -7.54 2.74 -12.51
N ARG A 351 -7.79 4.05 -12.52
CA ARG A 351 -8.83 4.67 -11.70
C ARG A 351 -10.23 4.18 -12.11
N LEU A 352 -10.47 3.94 -13.40
CA LEU A 352 -11.70 3.35 -13.91
C LEU A 352 -11.90 1.94 -13.35
N VAL A 353 -10.86 1.10 -13.41
CA VAL A 353 -10.94 -0.29 -12.91
C VAL A 353 -11.15 -0.33 -11.40
N LYS A 354 -10.47 0.54 -10.64
CA LYS A 354 -10.68 0.64 -9.19
C LYS A 354 -12.11 1.05 -8.84
N LEU A 355 -12.66 2.03 -9.55
CA LEU A 355 -14.04 2.45 -9.34
C LEU A 355 -15.04 1.37 -9.78
N ALA A 356 -14.80 0.70 -10.91
CA ALA A 356 -15.58 -0.44 -11.35
C ALA A 356 -15.62 -1.54 -10.28
N ARG A 357 -14.46 -1.89 -9.70
CA ARG A 357 -14.39 -2.83 -8.57
C ARG A 357 -15.20 -2.34 -7.37
N GLN A 358 -15.06 -1.06 -7.00
CA GLN A 358 -15.83 -0.48 -5.89
C GLN A 358 -17.33 -0.60 -6.12
N VAL A 359 -17.83 -0.28 -7.32
CA VAL A 359 -19.25 -0.38 -7.65
C VAL A 359 -19.72 -1.83 -7.66
N VAL A 360 -19.01 -2.73 -8.35
CA VAL A 360 -19.43 -4.14 -8.50
C VAL A 360 -19.37 -4.91 -7.18
N THR A 361 -18.46 -4.55 -6.28
CA THR A 361 -18.34 -5.20 -4.96
C THR A 361 -19.16 -4.53 -3.85
N ASP A 362 -19.86 -3.43 -4.16
CA ASP A 362 -20.74 -2.76 -3.21
C ASP A 362 -21.99 -3.61 -2.90
N GLN A 363 -22.47 -3.53 -1.66
CA GLN A 363 -23.67 -4.26 -1.24
C GLN A 363 -24.92 -3.84 -2.03
N ASP A 364 -24.99 -2.58 -2.46
CA ASP A 364 -26.10 -2.04 -3.24
C ASP A 364 -26.07 -2.51 -4.71
N PHE A 365 -24.95 -3.06 -5.20
CA PHE A 365 -24.90 -3.73 -6.51
C PHE A 365 -25.64 -5.07 -6.46
N GLY A 366 -25.61 -5.70 -5.29
CA GLY A 366 -26.19 -7.01 -5.05
C GLY A 366 -25.29 -8.17 -5.42
N PRO A 367 -25.72 -9.41 -5.10
CA PRO A 367 -25.04 -10.61 -5.60
C PRO A 367 -24.88 -10.56 -7.11
N LEU A 368 -23.65 -10.80 -7.57
CA LEU A 368 -23.34 -10.91 -8.99
C LEU A 368 -24.16 -12.05 -9.61
N ARG A 369 -24.71 -11.81 -10.80
CA ARG A 369 -25.49 -12.77 -11.59
C ARG A 369 -24.73 -13.21 -12.83
N GLY A 370 -24.05 -12.26 -13.46
CA GLY A 370 -23.12 -12.60 -14.52
C GLY A 370 -22.27 -11.45 -15.00
N VAL A 371 -21.38 -11.79 -15.92
CA VAL A 371 -20.42 -10.89 -16.55
C VAL A 371 -20.36 -11.19 -18.04
N ASN A 372 -20.33 -10.16 -18.89
CA ASN A 372 -20.02 -10.31 -20.30
C ASN A 372 -18.88 -9.36 -20.66
N MET A 373 -17.81 -9.89 -21.24
CA MET A 373 -16.61 -9.13 -21.62
C MET A 373 -16.24 -9.38 -23.07
N GLU A 374 -15.58 -8.39 -23.67
CA GLU A 374 -15.10 -8.47 -25.03
C GLU A 374 -13.68 -7.92 -25.18
N PHE A 375 -12.86 -8.64 -25.95
CA PHE A 375 -11.59 -8.16 -26.50
C PHE A 375 -11.63 -8.35 -28.01
N SER A 376 -12.17 -7.39 -28.74
CA SER A 376 -12.28 -7.44 -30.20
C SER A 376 -11.56 -6.25 -30.82
N LEU A 377 -10.50 -6.53 -31.58
CA LEU A 377 -9.76 -5.55 -32.36
C LEU A 377 -9.04 -6.22 -33.54
N LEU A 378 -8.47 -5.41 -34.44
CA LEU A 378 -7.64 -5.91 -35.53
C LEU A 378 -6.18 -5.56 -35.26
N LYS A 379 -5.33 -6.58 -35.08
CA LYS A 379 -3.88 -6.37 -35.14
C LYS A 379 -3.43 -6.31 -36.60
N PRO A 380 -2.47 -5.42 -36.93
CA PRO A 380 -1.96 -5.32 -38.29
C PRO A 380 -1.16 -6.57 -38.66
N ASP A 381 -1.17 -6.95 -39.94
CA ASP A 381 -0.41 -8.12 -40.43
C ASP A 381 1.08 -8.05 -40.11
N SER A 382 1.65 -6.84 -40.09
CA SER A 382 3.05 -6.60 -39.71
C SER A 382 3.39 -7.07 -38.29
N TYR A 383 2.40 -7.14 -37.39
CA TYR A 383 2.58 -7.69 -36.04
C TYR A 383 2.96 -9.19 -36.06
N PHE A 384 2.51 -9.89 -37.10
CA PHE A 384 2.69 -11.33 -37.33
C PHE A 384 3.63 -11.63 -38.51
N CYS A 385 4.44 -10.66 -38.97
CA CYS A 385 5.33 -10.80 -40.11
C CYS A 385 6.18 -12.08 -40.05
N LYS A 386 6.10 -12.94 -41.08
CA LYS A 386 6.83 -14.21 -41.15
C LYS A 386 8.31 -14.03 -41.48
N ASP A 387 8.63 -12.92 -42.16
CA ASP A 387 9.99 -12.62 -42.60
C ASP A 387 10.87 -12.00 -41.49
N ASP A 388 10.29 -11.71 -40.32
CA ASP A 388 11.02 -11.21 -39.15
C ASP A 388 11.10 -12.30 -38.04
N PRO A 389 12.26 -12.97 -37.89
CA PRO A 389 12.47 -13.98 -36.84
C PRO A 389 12.25 -13.45 -35.42
N ALA A 390 12.43 -12.14 -35.18
CA ALA A 390 12.22 -11.55 -33.86
C ALA A 390 10.74 -11.53 -33.45
N LEU A 391 9.81 -11.72 -34.41
CA LEU A 391 8.37 -11.73 -34.17
C LEU A 391 7.77 -13.15 -34.16
N GLU A 392 8.57 -14.17 -34.49
CA GLU A 392 8.12 -15.56 -34.62
C GLU A 392 7.40 -16.07 -33.36
N TRP A 393 7.90 -15.69 -32.19
CA TRP A 393 7.35 -16.11 -30.90
C TRP A 393 5.85 -15.78 -30.73
N ARG A 394 5.34 -14.74 -31.42
CA ARG A 394 3.93 -14.34 -31.36
C ARG A 394 2.98 -15.35 -32.01
N ARG A 395 3.51 -16.16 -32.94
CA ARG A 395 2.76 -17.16 -33.70
C ARG A 395 2.98 -18.59 -33.17
N ARG A 396 3.87 -18.77 -32.20
CA ARG A 396 4.24 -20.07 -31.65
C ARG A 396 3.32 -20.44 -30.49
N LYS A 397 2.75 -21.64 -30.53
CA LYS A 397 1.88 -22.16 -29.46
C LYS A 397 2.62 -22.20 -28.11
N GLY A 398 1.91 -21.89 -27.02
CA GLY A 398 2.45 -21.89 -25.65
C GLY A 398 3.28 -20.66 -25.27
N VAL A 399 3.57 -19.76 -26.20
CA VAL A 399 4.29 -18.50 -25.93
C VAL A 399 3.55 -17.30 -26.50
N GLY A 400 3.01 -17.44 -27.72
CA GLY A 400 2.26 -16.42 -28.42
C GLY A 400 0.74 -16.54 -28.24
N GLY A 401 0.00 -15.90 -29.15
CA GLY A 401 -1.46 -15.92 -29.17
C GLY A 401 -2.13 -14.86 -28.28
N PRO A 402 -3.33 -14.39 -28.65
CA PRO A 402 -4.08 -13.41 -27.88
C PRO A 402 -4.45 -13.92 -26.49
N ILE A 403 -4.59 -15.22 -26.23
CA ILE A 403 -4.93 -15.73 -24.89
C ILE A 403 -3.85 -15.37 -23.87
N LEU A 404 -2.59 -15.68 -24.16
CA LEU A 404 -1.46 -15.42 -23.25
C LEU A 404 -1.04 -13.95 -23.26
N ILE A 405 -1.19 -13.26 -24.38
CA ILE A 405 -0.70 -11.89 -24.55
C ILE A 405 -1.74 -10.85 -24.12
N ASN A 406 -3.01 -11.03 -24.46
CA ASN A 406 -4.06 -10.02 -24.29
C ASN A 406 -5.12 -10.47 -23.27
N THR A 407 -5.78 -11.59 -23.52
CA THR A 407 -6.93 -12.09 -22.75
C THR A 407 -6.59 -12.39 -21.29
N ILE A 408 -5.31 -12.66 -20.96
CA ILE A 408 -4.85 -12.73 -19.57
C ILE A 408 -5.19 -11.46 -18.77
N HIS A 409 -5.16 -10.29 -19.39
CA HIS A 409 -5.55 -9.06 -18.71
C HIS A 409 -7.06 -9.03 -18.45
N ASP A 410 -7.89 -9.46 -19.40
CA ASP A 410 -9.34 -9.44 -19.27
C ASP A 410 -9.83 -10.48 -18.25
N LEU A 411 -9.25 -11.67 -18.22
CA LEU A 411 -9.53 -12.70 -17.20
C LEU A 411 -9.06 -12.28 -15.81
N ASP A 412 -7.89 -11.62 -15.73
CA ASP A 412 -7.40 -11.02 -14.48
C ASP A 412 -8.34 -9.91 -13.98
N LEU A 413 -8.80 -9.02 -14.87
CA LEU A 413 -9.76 -7.97 -14.54
C LEU A 413 -11.14 -8.54 -14.19
N MET A 414 -11.56 -9.65 -14.80
CA MET A 414 -12.81 -10.32 -14.45
C MET A 414 -12.79 -10.76 -12.98
N ARG A 415 -11.70 -11.40 -12.53
CA ARG A 415 -11.48 -11.76 -11.11
C ARG A 415 -11.37 -10.51 -10.24
N PHE A 416 -10.54 -9.56 -10.65
CA PHE A 416 -10.23 -8.37 -9.86
C PHE A 416 -11.41 -7.42 -9.71
N ILE A 417 -12.24 -7.19 -10.72
CA ILE A 417 -13.38 -6.27 -10.61
C ILE A 417 -14.51 -6.93 -9.82
N THR A 418 -14.80 -8.20 -10.08
CA THR A 418 -15.89 -8.92 -9.40
C THR A 418 -15.57 -9.25 -7.95
N GLY A 419 -14.29 -9.43 -7.61
CA GLY A 419 -13.89 -9.94 -6.29
C GLY A 419 -14.21 -11.41 -6.08
N HIS A 420 -14.48 -12.15 -7.16
CA HIS A 420 -14.81 -13.57 -7.15
C HIS A 420 -13.80 -14.40 -7.92
N GLU A 421 -13.58 -15.63 -7.46
CA GLU A 421 -12.68 -16.56 -8.14
C GLU A 421 -13.39 -17.38 -9.22
N ILE A 422 -12.65 -17.67 -10.30
CA ILE A 422 -13.14 -18.52 -11.38
C ILE A 422 -12.86 -19.98 -11.02
N THR A 423 -13.91 -20.79 -10.87
CA THR A 423 -13.81 -22.19 -10.46
C THR A 423 -13.88 -23.17 -11.62
N ARG A 424 -14.46 -22.75 -12.75
CA ARG A 424 -14.60 -23.60 -13.94
C ARG A 424 -14.54 -22.77 -15.21
N VAL A 425 -13.86 -23.29 -16.22
CA VAL A 425 -13.68 -22.66 -17.54
C VAL A 425 -14.07 -23.65 -18.63
N PHE A 426 -14.83 -23.19 -19.62
CA PHE A 426 -15.00 -23.87 -20.90
C PHE A 426 -14.60 -22.92 -22.03
N ALA A 427 -13.78 -23.38 -22.98
CA ALA A 427 -13.29 -22.53 -24.07
C ALA A 427 -13.38 -23.23 -25.43
N MET A 428 -13.65 -22.43 -26.46
CA MET A 428 -13.52 -22.81 -27.87
C MET A 428 -12.68 -21.75 -28.58
N THR A 429 -11.68 -22.18 -29.33
CA THR A 429 -10.75 -21.29 -30.03
C THR A 429 -10.68 -21.62 -31.51
N SER A 430 -10.35 -20.63 -32.33
CA SER A 430 -10.16 -20.74 -33.77
C SER A 430 -8.88 -20.02 -34.17
N SER A 431 -8.19 -20.55 -35.17
CA SER A 431 -7.11 -19.86 -35.90
C SER A 431 -7.49 -19.66 -37.37
N ALA A 432 -8.79 -19.73 -37.70
CA ALA A 432 -9.26 -19.75 -39.10
C ALA A 432 -9.02 -18.44 -39.86
N ALA A 433 -8.86 -17.29 -39.18
CA ALA A 433 -8.65 -16.02 -39.84
C ALA A 433 -7.20 -15.88 -40.36
N ARG A 434 -6.21 -16.44 -39.64
CA ARG A 434 -4.78 -16.34 -40.03
C ARG A 434 -4.11 -17.65 -40.42
N GLY A 435 -4.64 -18.78 -39.98
CA GLY A 435 -4.05 -20.11 -40.20
C GLY A 435 -2.73 -20.35 -39.46
N GLU A 436 -2.48 -19.62 -38.36
CA GLU A 436 -1.29 -19.81 -37.53
C GLU A 436 -1.49 -20.93 -36.49
N GLU A 437 -0.41 -21.35 -35.82
CA GLU A 437 -0.47 -22.35 -34.74
C GLU A 437 -1.23 -21.85 -33.50
N VAL A 438 -1.25 -20.53 -33.32
CA VAL A 438 -1.95 -19.84 -32.23
C VAL A 438 -3.35 -19.44 -32.65
N GLU A 439 -4.23 -19.32 -31.66
CA GLU A 439 -5.57 -18.80 -31.85
C GLU A 439 -5.58 -17.35 -32.36
N ASP A 440 -6.66 -16.99 -33.05
CA ASP A 440 -6.98 -15.61 -33.43
C ASP A 440 -8.30 -15.12 -32.84
N SER A 441 -9.20 -16.06 -32.53
CA SER A 441 -10.53 -15.80 -32.00
C SER A 441 -10.96 -16.90 -31.05
N GLY A 442 -11.84 -16.60 -30.11
CA GLY A 442 -12.39 -17.61 -29.22
C GLY A 442 -13.50 -17.11 -28.32
N GLY A 443 -14.27 -18.07 -27.82
CA GLY A 443 -15.31 -17.86 -26.81
C GLY A 443 -14.95 -18.61 -25.53
N ILE A 444 -15.04 -17.92 -24.40
CA ILE A 444 -14.75 -18.46 -23.08
C ILE A 444 -15.99 -18.29 -22.21
N THR A 445 -16.41 -19.35 -21.54
CA THR A 445 -17.44 -19.33 -20.50
C THR A 445 -16.83 -19.74 -19.17
N VAL A 446 -17.14 -19.01 -18.11
CA VAL A 446 -16.63 -19.26 -16.76
C VAL A 446 -17.75 -19.42 -15.75
N THR A 447 -17.47 -20.12 -14.67
CA THR A 447 -18.31 -20.16 -13.46
C THR A 447 -17.50 -19.61 -12.30
N PHE A 448 -18.12 -18.71 -11.52
CA PHE A 448 -17.52 -18.17 -10.30
C PHE A 448 -17.77 -19.06 -9.09
N ASP A 449 -16.98 -18.88 -8.03
CA ASP A 449 -17.08 -19.56 -6.74
C ASP A 449 -18.49 -19.62 -6.12
N HIS A 450 -19.30 -18.58 -6.33
CA HIS A 450 -20.67 -18.45 -5.82
C HIS A 450 -21.75 -18.79 -6.86
N GLY A 451 -21.35 -19.28 -8.04
CA GLY A 451 -22.26 -19.81 -9.07
C GLY A 451 -22.71 -18.82 -10.14
N ALA A 452 -22.31 -17.54 -10.10
CA ALA A 452 -22.51 -16.65 -11.25
C ALA A 452 -21.74 -17.16 -12.48
N VAL A 453 -22.18 -16.73 -13.66
CA VAL A 453 -21.58 -17.13 -14.94
C VAL A 453 -20.98 -15.93 -15.66
N GLY A 454 -19.85 -16.15 -16.33
CA GLY A 454 -19.20 -15.12 -17.13
C GLY A 454 -18.96 -15.58 -18.56
N THR A 455 -19.00 -14.65 -19.50
CA THR A 455 -18.57 -14.88 -20.89
C THR A 455 -17.50 -13.87 -21.28
N LEU A 456 -16.51 -14.34 -22.05
CA LEU A 456 -15.50 -13.51 -22.70
C LEU A 456 -15.36 -13.96 -24.14
N PHE A 457 -15.72 -13.10 -25.07
CA PHE A 457 -15.37 -13.27 -26.47
C PHE A 457 -14.09 -12.50 -26.77
N PHE A 458 -13.19 -13.09 -27.55
CA PHE A 458 -12.00 -12.39 -28.00
C PHE A 458 -11.74 -12.65 -29.48
N THR A 459 -11.22 -11.63 -30.16
CA THR A 459 -10.59 -11.74 -31.47
C THR A 459 -9.58 -10.62 -31.66
N ASP A 460 -8.41 -10.94 -32.22
CA ASP A 460 -7.46 -9.92 -32.70
C ASP A 460 -7.38 -9.85 -34.24
N ALA A 461 -8.42 -10.38 -34.91
CA ALA A 461 -8.55 -10.50 -36.37
C ALA A 461 -9.78 -9.77 -36.94
N ALA A 462 -10.45 -8.89 -36.19
CA ALA A 462 -11.65 -8.20 -36.65
C ALA A 462 -11.59 -6.68 -36.37
N PRO A 463 -11.94 -5.81 -37.35
CA PRO A 463 -11.93 -4.36 -37.12
C PRO A 463 -13.06 -3.97 -36.16
N ALA A 464 -12.73 -3.90 -34.88
CA ALA A 464 -13.66 -3.61 -33.80
C ALA A 464 -13.00 -2.73 -32.73
N PRO A 465 -13.78 -1.87 -32.04
CA PRO A 465 -13.29 -1.06 -30.94
C PRO A 465 -13.62 -1.64 -29.56
N TRP A 466 -14.20 -2.84 -29.46
CA TRP A 466 -14.70 -3.42 -28.21
C TRP A 466 -13.58 -4.11 -27.44
N SER A 467 -12.62 -3.31 -26.97
CA SER A 467 -11.52 -3.78 -26.14
C SER A 467 -11.16 -2.73 -25.09
N TYR A 468 -10.48 -3.14 -24.01
CA TYR A 468 -9.98 -2.19 -23.01
C TYR A 468 -9.20 -1.04 -23.64
N GLU A 469 -8.33 -1.35 -24.60
CA GLU A 469 -7.43 -0.40 -25.26
C GLU A 469 -8.20 0.75 -25.93
N PHE A 470 -9.18 0.42 -26.77
CA PHE A 470 -9.92 1.42 -27.55
C PHE A 470 -10.98 2.14 -26.73
N THR A 471 -11.59 1.46 -25.77
CA THR A 471 -12.73 2.01 -25.02
C THR A 471 -12.30 2.92 -23.88
N THR A 472 -11.19 2.61 -23.19
CA THR A 472 -10.71 3.40 -22.06
C THR A 472 -9.91 4.63 -22.49
N ALA A 473 -9.27 4.56 -23.66
CA ALA A 473 -8.33 5.56 -24.17
C ALA A 473 -7.18 5.92 -23.19
N GLU A 474 -6.89 5.05 -22.21
CA GLU A 474 -5.82 5.28 -21.22
C GLU A 474 -4.42 5.23 -21.85
N ASN A 475 -4.24 4.42 -22.89
CA ASN A 475 -3.01 4.37 -23.66
C ASN A 475 -3.16 5.15 -24.96
N LYS A 476 -2.48 6.30 -25.03
CA LYS A 476 -2.52 7.23 -26.17
C LYS A 476 -1.96 6.67 -27.48
N LYS A 477 -1.34 5.48 -27.47
CA LYS A 477 -0.93 4.78 -28.69
C LYS A 477 -2.14 4.35 -29.54
N TYR A 478 -3.28 4.08 -28.90
CA TYR A 478 -4.49 3.68 -29.61
C TYR A 478 -5.26 4.93 -30.05
N PRO A 479 -5.63 5.06 -31.33
CA PRO A 479 -6.35 6.22 -31.82
C PRO A 479 -7.76 6.26 -31.23
N PRO A 480 -8.30 7.45 -30.93
CA PRO A 480 -9.69 7.59 -30.50
C PRO A 480 -10.65 7.16 -31.63
N VAL A 481 -11.76 6.55 -31.24
CA VAL A 481 -12.83 6.14 -32.16
C VAL A 481 -13.86 7.27 -32.25
N ALA A 482 -14.24 7.68 -33.46
CA ALA A 482 -15.22 8.75 -33.66
C ALA A 482 -16.65 8.31 -33.31
N GLY A 483 -17.42 9.20 -32.68
CA GLY A 483 -18.77 8.94 -32.18
C GLY A 483 -18.81 9.03 -30.65
N ASN A 484 -19.86 9.65 -30.10
CA ASN A 484 -19.92 10.06 -28.69
C ASN A 484 -20.43 8.96 -27.73
N ASP A 485 -20.52 7.72 -28.22
CA ASP A 485 -21.14 6.63 -27.49
C ASP A 485 -20.04 5.75 -26.92
N MET A 486 -19.88 5.83 -25.59
CA MET A 486 -18.98 4.97 -24.83
C MET A 486 -19.33 3.51 -25.11
N ARG A 487 -18.58 2.86 -26.00
CA ARG A 487 -18.80 1.45 -26.36
C ARG A 487 -18.24 0.59 -25.24
N ASP A 488 -19.06 0.26 -24.25
CA ASP A 488 -18.63 -0.59 -23.15
C ASP A 488 -18.15 -1.95 -23.66
N CYS A 489 -16.94 -2.36 -23.27
CA CYS A 489 -16.40 -3.67 -23.58
C CYS A 489 -16.72 -4.69 -22.48
N TYR A 490 -17.03 -4.25 -21.26
CA TYR A 490 -17.44 -5.12 -20.17
C TYR A 490 -18.80 -4.71 -19.60
N HIS A 491 -19.59 -5.70 -19.24
CA HIS A 491 -20.91 -5.55 -18.64
C HIS A 491 -20.99 -6.44 -17.41
N PHE A 492 -21.28 -5.84 -16.27
CA PHE A 492 -21.44 -6.52 -14.99
C PHE A 492 -22.92 -6.48 -14.59
N MET A 493 -23.49 -7.61 -14.22
CA MET A 493 -24.91 -7.74 -13.89
C MET A 493 -25.06 -8.26 -12.48
N GLY A 494 -25.43 -7.39 -11.55
CA GLY A 494 -25.80 -7.72 -10.17
C GLY A 494 -27.31 -7.90 -10.01
N ALA A 495 -27.72 -8.33 -8.83
CA ALA A 495 -29.13 -8.55 -8.53
C ALA A 495 -29.91 -7.22 -8.27
N GLN A 496 -29.21 -6.12 -7.98
CA GLN A 496 -29.81 -4.81 -7.72
C GLN A 496 -29.39 -3.78 -8.76
N ARG A 497 -28.17 -3.88 -9.28
CA ARG A 497 -27.62 -2.95 -10.27
C ARG A 497 -26.90 -3.68 -11.41
N SER A 498 -26.72 -3.01 -12.53
CA SER A 498 -25.77 -3.43 -13.57
C SER A 498 -24.89 -2.27 -13.99
N MET A 499 -23.71 -2.55 -14.52
CA MET A 499 -22.74 -1.53 -14.89
C MET A 499 -22.04 -1.86 -16.20
N GLY A 500 -21.96 -0.87 -17.08
CA GLY A 500 -21.10 -0.89 -18.26
C GLY A 500 -19.71 -0.33 -17.95
N PHE A 501 -18.67 -0.85 -18.60
CA PHE A 501 -17.29 -0.38 -18.49
C PHE A 501 -16.68 -0.16 -19.87
N PRO A 502 -16.01 0.98 -20.13
CA PRO A 502 -15.56 1.99 -19.16
C PRO A 502 -16.50 3.18 -18.93
N SER A 503 -17.71 3.19 -19.48
CA SER A 503 -18.68 4.28 -19.30
C SER A 503 -19.03 4.53 -17.83
N LEU A 504 -18.99 3.47 -17.03
CA LEU A 504 -19.47 3.41 -15.65
C LEU A 504 -20.95 3.79 -15.53
N TYR A 505 -21.73 3.66 -16.60
CA TYR A 505 -23.18 3.77 -16.53
C TYR A 505 -23.71 2.67 -15.61
N ASN A 506 -24.27 3.10 -14.48
CA ASN A 506 -24.81 2.24 -13.44
C ASN A 506 -26.34 2.27 -13.51
N PHE A 507 -26.93 1.13 -13.83
CA PHE A 507 -28.37 0.99 -14.01
C PHE A 507 -29.00 0.37 -12.77
N SER A 508 -30.13 0.91 -12.34
CA SER A 508 -30.91 0.37 -11.20
C SER A 508 -32.39 0.74 -11.32
N TYR A 509 -33.27 0.17 -10.49
CA TYR A 509 -34.68 0.59 -10.41
C TYR A 509 -34.88 1.69 -9.37
N ARG A 510 -35.90 2.56 -9.56
CA ARG A 510 -36.31 3.60 -8.60
C ARG A 510 -36.95 2.99 -7.34
N GLY A 511 -36.14 2.39 -6.48
CA GLY A 511 -36.58 1.82 -5.20
C GLY A 511 -36.94 0.33 -5.25
N ALA A 512 -37.14 -0.27 -4.08
CA ALA A 512 -37.32 -1.72 -3.95
C ALA A 512 -38.70 -2.23 -4.40
N ALA A 513 -39.72 -1.38 -4.41
CA ALA A 513 -41.11 -1.77 -4.70
C ALA A 513 -41.45 -1.78 -6.20
N GLU A 514 -40.72 -1.05 -7.04
CA GLU A 514 -40.99 -0.87 -8.47
C GLU A 514 -39.91 -1.58 -9.32
N ARG A 515 -39.81 -2.91 -9.19
CA ARG A 515 -38.84 -3.73 -9.95
C ARG A 515 -39.54 -4.61 -10.97
N GLY A 516 -39.08 -4.55 -12.21
CA GLY A 516 -39.60 -5.36 -13.31
C GLY A 516 -39.13 -4.84 -14.67
N TRP A 517 -39.08 -5.72 -15.67
CA TRP A 517 -38.75 -5.37 -17.06
C TRP A 517 -39.63 -4.27 -17.69
N ASP A 518 -40.79 -3.98 -17.09
CA ASP A 518 -41.75 -2.95 -17.43
C ASP A 518 -41.57 -1.64 -16.64
N ALA A 519 -40.69 -1.63 -15.64
CA ALA A 519 -40.35 -0.44 -14.85
C ALA A 519 -39.13 0.29 -15.45
N PRO A 520 -39.08 1.64 -15.40
CA PRO A 520 -37.96 2.40 -15.93
C PRO A 520 -36.70 2.23 -15.08
N LEU A 521 -35.54 2.09 -15.75
CA LEU A 521 -34.23 2.14 -15.11
C LEU A 521 -33.80 3.58 -14.82
N THR A 522 -33.15 3.80 -13.69
CA THR A 522 -32.28 4.96 -13.45
C THR A 522 -30.89 4.68 -13.97
N VAL A 523 -30.21 5.77 -14.33
CA VAL A 523 -28.81 5.73 -14.75
C VAL A 523 -28.04 6.73 -13.89
N GLU A 524 -26.97 6.25 -13.27
CA GLU A 524 -25.97 7.07 -12.58
C GLU A 524 -24.65 6.93 -13.33
N GLN A 525 -23.91 8.03 -13.47
CA GLN A 525 -22.59 8.01 -14.07
C GLN A 525 -21.61 8.82 -13.21
N PRO A 526 -20.58 8.20 -12.62
CA PRO A 526 -19.55 8.92 -11.90
C PRO A 526 -18.56 9.59 -12.86
N VAL A 527 -17.99 10.72 -12.43
CA VAL A 527 -16.90 11.39 -13.15
C VAL A 527 -15.57 10.86 -12.64
N VAL A 528 -14.69 10.47 -13.56
CA VAL A 528 -13.36 9.93 -13.24
C VAL A 528 -12.29 10.76 -13.92
N GLN A 529 -11.28 11.16 -13.14
CA GLN A 529 -10.07 11.75 -13.69
C GLN A 529 -9.20 10.65 -14.30
N MET A 530 -8.91 10.77 -15.59
CA MET A 530 -8.09 9.83 -16.33
C MET A 530 -6.61 10.03 -16.04
N GLU A 531 -5.87 8.93 -15.85
CA GLU A 531 -4.45 8.93 -15.55
C GLU A 531 -3.81 7.65 -16.10
N ASP A 532 -2.54 7.69 -16.47
CA ASP A 532 -1.83 6.55 -17.08
C ASP A 532 -1.66 5.41 -16.05
N PRO A 533 -2.27 4.22 -16.28
CA PRO A 533 -2.15 3.09 -15.37
C PRO A 533 -0.73 2.58 -15.18
N LEU A 534 0.15 2.73 -16.20
CA LEU A 534 1.54 2.29 -16.11
C LEU A 534 2.35 3.21 -15.18
N LEU A 535 2.10 4.52 -15.23
CA LEU A 535 2.64 5.49 -14.28
C LEU A 535 2.15 5.19 -12.85
N LEU A 536 0.84 4.93 -12.69
CA LEU A 536 0.24 4.58 -11.40
C LEU A 536 0.81 3.28 -10.81
N GLN A 537 1.09 2.30 -11.66
CA GLN A 537 1.77 1.07 -11.26
C GLN A 537 3.20 1.33 -10.80
N MET A 538 3.97 2.13 -11.54
CA MET A 538 5.36 2.43 -11.16
C MET A 538 5.42 3.19 -9.83
N ASN A 539 4.55 4.19 -9.65
CA ASN A 539 4.42 4.90 -8.37
C ASN A 539 4.05 3.96 -7.21
N HIS A 540 3.13 3.04 -7.45
CA HIS A 540 2.78 2.02 -6.47
C HIS A 540 3.98 1.10 -6.15
N PHE A 541 4.73 0.68 -7.17
CA PHE A 541 5.92 -0.15 -6.97
C PHE A 541 6.97 0.53 -6.10
N VAL A 542 7.20 1.83 -6.28
CA VAL A 542 8.09 2.63 -5.41
C VAL A 542 7.61 2.61 -3.96
N ARG A 543 6.30 2.77 -3.72
CA ARG A 543 5.71 2.67 -2.37
C ARG A 543 5.80 1.27 -1.77
N VAL A 544 5.67 0.22 -2.59
CA VAL A 544 5.91 -1.18 -2.18
C VAL A 544 7.37 -1.40 -1.80
N CYS A 545 8.33 -0.86 -2.58
CA CYS A 545 9.76 -0.93 -2.24
C CYS A 545 10.06 -0.22 -0.91
N ARG A 546 9.29 0.80 -0.53
CA ARG A 546 9.44 1.51 0.75
C ARG A 546 8.79 0.78 1.92
N GLY A 547 7.84 -0.11 1.65
CA GLY A 547 7.01 -0.76 2.66
C GLY A 547 5.77 0.05 3.06
N ASP A 548 5.43 1.09 2.29
CA ASP A 548 4.28 1.96 2.56
C ASP A 548 2.95 1.31 2.11
N GLU A 549 3.01 0.44 1.09
CA GLU A 549 1.85 -0.24 0.52
C GLU A 549 2.15 -1.72 0.23
N ILE A 550 1.10 -2.54 0.24
CA ILE A 550 1.15 -3.94 -0.23
C ILE A 550 0.83 -4.01 -1.73
N PRO A 551 1.33 -5.02 -2.47
CA PRO A 551 1.06 -5.16 -3.92
C PRO A 551 -0.44 -5.23 -4.26
N VAL A 552 -0.88 -4.39 -5.21
CA VAL A 552 -2.24 -4.48 -5.80
C VAL A 552 -2.44 -5.78 -6.60
N CYS A 553 -1.38 -6.29 -7.22
CA CYS A 553 -1.36 -7.62 -7.83
C CYS A 553 -0.19 -8.40 -7.22
N SER A 554 -0.49 -9.21 -6.21
CA SER A 554 0.51 -10.05 -5.57
C SER A 554 0.99 -11.15 -6.51
N GLY A 555 2.15 -11.74 -6.22
CA GLY A 555 2.61 -12.93 -6.95
C GLY A 555 1.59 -14.09 -6.89
N ARG A 556 0.92 -14.29 -5.74
CA ARG A 556 -0.14 -15.29 -5.59
C ARG A 556 -1.35 -14.99 -6.47
N ASP A 557 -1.80 -13.74 -6.52
CA ASP A 557 -2.92 -13.33 -7.39
C ASP A 557 -2.65 -13.64 -8.85
N ALA A 558 -1.41 -13.40 -9.28
CA ALA A 558 -0.98 -13.65 -10.66
C ALA A 558 -0.84 -15.14 -10.98
N VAL A 559 -0.48 -15.98 -10.01
CA VAL A 559 -0.51 -17.45 -10.15
C VAL A 559 -1.93 -17.93 -10.42
N GLU A 560 -2.92 -17.40 -9.70
CA GLU A 560 -4.34 -17.73 -9.95
C GLU A 560 -4.78 -17.26 -11.35
N SER A 561 -4.40 -16.05 -11.78
CA SER A 561 -4.68 -15.57 -13.14
C SER A 561 -4.01 -16.45 -14.21
N LEU A 562 -2.77 -16.89 -13.97
CA LEU A 562 -2.07 -17.84 -14.84
C LEU A 562 -2.80 -19.18 -14.90
N ALA A 563 -3.26 -19.71 -13.77
CA ALA A 563 -4.00 -20.97 -13.71
C ALA A 563 -5.32 -20.90 -14.51
N VAL A 564 -6.03 -19.78 -14.45
CA VAL A 564 -7.23 -19.55 -15.28
C VAL A 564 -6.88 -19.57 -16.77
N VAL A 565 -5.82 -18.87 -17.18
CA VAL A 565 -5.40 -18.81 -18.59
C VAL A 565 -4.97 -20.19 -19.11
N LEU A 566 -4.20 -20.94 -18.32
CA LEU A 566 -3.82 -22.31 -18.68
C LEU A 566 -5.03 -23.25 -18.71
N ALA A 567 -6.03 -23.04 -17.85
CA ALA A 567 -7.30 -23.78 -17.91
C ALA A 567 -8.11 -23.46 -19.17
N VAL A 568 -8.10 -22.22 -19.66
CA VAL A 568 -8.67 -21.84 -20.97
C VAL A 568 -8.00 -22.65 -22.09
N GLN A 569 -6.67 -22.63 -22.16
CA GLN A 569 -5.92 -23.36 -23.18
C GLN A 569 -6.20 -24.87 -23.10
N ARG A 570 -6.12 -25.44 -21.90
CA ARG A 570 -6.42 -26.87 -21.68
C ARG A 570 -7.84 -27.22 -22.08
N SER A 571 -8.82 -26.38 -21.75
CA SER A 571 -10.23 -26.58 -22.10
C SER A 571 -10.44 -26.59 -23.60
N ALA A 572 -9.84 -25.63 -24.32
CA ALA A 572 -9.91 -25.55 -25.78
C ALA A 572 -9.30 -26.79 -26.46
N GLU A 573 -8.21 -27.34 -25.91
CA GLU A 573 -7.56 -28.54 -26.44
C GLU A 573 -8.36 -29.82 -26.20
N CYS A 574 -8.94 -29.97 -25.00
CA CYS A 574 -9.62 -31.22 -24.61
C CYS A 574 -11.13 -31.22 -24.87
N GLY A 575 -11.71 -30.09 -25.28
CA GLY A 575 -13.14 -29.97 -25.59
C GLY A 575 -14.07 -30.15 -24.38
N ARG A 576 -13.55 -30.03 -23.15
CA ARG A 576 -14.33 -30.11 -21.90
C ARG A 576 -14.01 -28.93 -20.99
N ALA A 577 -14.86 -28.72 -20.00
CA ALA A 577 -14.59 -27.75 -18.96
C ALA A 577 -13.42 -28.21 -18.06
N VAL A 578 -12.61 -27.25 -17.60
CA VAL A 578 -11.43 -27.44 -16.76
C VAL A 578 -11.51 -26.48 -15.57
N ALA A 579 -11.22 -26.97 -14.37
CA ALA A 579 -11.11 -26.13 -13.19
C ALA A 579 -9.66 -25.64 -13.02
N PRO A 580 -9.39 -24.34 -12.77
CA PRO A 580 -8.04 -23.85 -12.49
C PRO A 580 -7.38 -24.57 -11.30
N SER A 581 -8.17 -24.97 -10.31
CA SER A 581 -7.71 -25.75 -9.15
C SER A 581 -7.16 -27.13 -9.51
N GLU A 582 -7.62 -27.75 -10.60
CA GLU A 582 -7.05 -29.02 -11.09
C GLU A 582 -5.57 -28.83 -11.45
N LEU A 583 -5.26 -27.75 -12.18
CA LEU A 583 -3.90 -27.43 -12.63
C LEU A 583 -2.99 -27.03 -11.46
N LEU A 584 -3.50 -26.25 -10.51
CA LEU A 584 -2.76 -25.90 -9.29
C LEU A 584 -2.44 -27.13 -8.43
N ALA A 585 -3.34 -28.12 -8.39
CA ALA A 585 -3.12 -29.35 -7.64
C ALA A 585 -2.08 -30.28 -8.30
N GLU A 586 -1.90 -30.22 -9.62
CA GLU A 586 -0.88 -30.99 -10.35
C GLU A 586 0.54 -30.59 -9.91
N VAL A 587 0.80 -29.28 -9.79
CA VAL A 587 2.07 -28.72 -9.28
C VAL A 587 2.41 -29.24 -7.88
N ASN A 588 1.41 -29.28 -6.98
CA ASN A 588 1.61 -29.76 -5.61
C ASN A 588 1.92 -31.26 -5.55
N LYS A 589 1.42 -32.07 -6.49
CA LYS A 589 1.73 -33.51 -6.56
C LYS A 589 3.15 -33.75 -7.05
N ASP A 590 3.61 -32.96 -8.02
CA ASP A 590 4.97 -33.09 -8.55
C ASP A 590 6.03 -32.57 -7.56
N ALA A 591 5.71 -31.53 -6.78
CA ALA A 591 6.54 -31.11 -5.64
C ALA A 591 6.65 -32.23 -4.58
N VAL A 592 5.54 -32.91 -4.26
CA VAL A 592 5.53 -34.05 -3.33
C VAL A 592 6.21 -35.30 -3.91
N SER A 593 6.18 -35.49 -5.23
CA SER A 593 6.87 -36.59 -5.92
C SER A 593 8.39 -36.37 -6.01
N ALA A 594 8.82 -35.14 -6.27
CA ALA A 594 10.23 -34.73 -6.25
C ALA A 594 10.85 -34.83 -4.85
N CYS A 595 10.06 -34.60 -3.80
CA CYS A 595 10.49 -34.80 -2.41
C CYS A 595 10.55 -36.28 -1.95
N ARG A 596 10.21 -37.27 -2.79
CA ARG A 596 10.30 -38.71 -2.43
C ARG A 596 11.66 -39.37 -2.72
N LEU A 597 12.66 -38.60 -3.13
CA LEU A 597 14.05 -39.05 -3.25
C LEU A 597 14.95 -38.58 -2.09
N ASP A 598 14.41 -38.44 -0.88
CA ASP A 598 15.22 -38.59 0.35
C ASP A 598 14.29 -38.85 1.53
N SER A 599 13.97 -40.12 1.80
CA SER A 599 13.21 -40.52 2.99
C SER A 599 13.86 -41.72 3.67
N SER A 600 15.15 -41.58 3.95
CA SER A 600 15.78 -42.31 5.05
C SER A 600 16.33 -41.29 6.03
N LEU A 601 15.47 -40.76 6.91
CA LEU A 601 15.77 -40.51 8.32
C LEU A 601 14.57 -39.79 8.99
N LEU A 602 13.99 -40.51 9.96
CA LEU A 602 13.23 -40.07 11.14
C LEU A 602 11.69 -39.99 11.06
N PRO A 603 11.03 -40.32 12.19
CA PRO A 603 9.79 -41.08 12.19
C PRO A 603 8.55 -40.26 12.51
N ILE A 604 7.46 -40.81 11.98
CA ILE A 604 6.06 -40.47 12.15
C ILE A 604 5.68 -40.41 13.64
N SER A 605 5.05 -39.32 14.07
CA SER A 605 3.99 -39.38 15.08
C SER A 605 2.74 -38.70 14.53
N LYS A 606 1.68 -39.50 14.42
CA LYS A 606 0.32 -39.07 14.11
C LYS A 606 -0.38 -38.78 15.43
N GLU A 607 -1.07 -37.65 15.53
CA GLU A 607 -2.49 -37.62 15.95
C GLU A 607 -3.10 -36.21 15.75
N PRO A 608 -4.43 -36.11 15.47
CA PRO A 608 -5.08 -34.87 15.05
C PRO A 608 -5.79 -34.18 16.22
N ALA A 609 -5.63 -32.86 16.35
CA ALA A 609 -6.43 -32.05 17.25
C ALA A 609 -7.45 -31.22 16.46
N ALA A 610 -8.73 -31.53 16.67
CA ALA A 610 -9.87 -30.72 16.26
C ALA A 610 -10.07 -29.51 17.20
N CYS A 611 -10.43 -28.35 16.66
CA CYS A 611 -11.10 -27.25 17.37
C CYS A 611 -11.60 -26.24 16.31
N SER A 612 -12.88 -26.29 15.93
CA SER A 612 -13.99 -25.49 16.46
C SER A 612 -13.98 -24.03 15.99
N ALA A 613 -15.02 -23.70 15.21
CA ALA A 613 -15.39 -22.36 14.80
C ALA A 613 -15.77 -21.50 16.02
N GLU A 614 -15.28 -20.27 16.07
CA GLU A 614 -15.92 -19.20 16.81
C GLU A 614 -16.00 -17.93 15.96
N THR A 615 -17.24 -17.50 15.80
CA THR A 615 -17.71 -16.28 15.17
C THR A 615 -17.47 -15.12 16.14
N THR A 616 -16.84 -14.03 15.70
CA THR A 616 -16.90 -12.77 16.46
C THR A 616 -17.12 -11.59 15.53
N THR A 617 -18.34 -11.07 15.62
CA THR A 617 -18.79 -9.78 15.13
C THR A 617 -18.02 -8.65 15.81
N ALA A 618 -17.48 -7.71 15.01
CA ALA A 618 -17.07 -6.39 15.51
C ALA A 618 -17.59 -5.30 14.56
N ARG A 619 -18.71 -4.72 14.99
CA ARG A 619 -19.39 -3.55 14.44
C ARG A 619 -18.84 -2.32 15.17
N ALA A 620 -18.03 -1.48 14.53
CA ALA A 620 -17.80 -0.09 14.95
C ALA A 620 -17.03 0.67 13.86
N GLY A 621 -17.56 1.81 13.38
CA GLY A 621 -16.80 2.72 12.53
C GLY A 621 -17.54 3.50 11.44
N ARG A 622 -18.85 3.71 11.50
CA ARG A 622 -19.54 4.75 10.70
C ARG A 622 -19.62 6.05 11.51
N LYS A 623 -18.92 7.09 11.08
CA LYS A 623 -19.33 8.51 11.17
C LYS A 623 -18.24 9.41 10.57
N LEU A 624 -18.57 10.09 9.47
CA LEU A 624 -18.28 11.51 9.15
C LEU A 624 -18.41 11.72 7.64
N LEU A 625 -19.63 12.05 7.19
CA LEU A 625 -19.87 12.81 5.97
C LEU A 625 -20.98 13.80 6.33
N GLU A 626 -20.57 15.04 6.60
CA GLU A 626 -21.47 16.17 6.75
C GLU A 626 -21.89 16.64 5.36
N THR A 627 -23.19 16.58 5.14
CA THR A 627 -23.96 17.22 4.06
C THR A 627 -23.88 18.74 4.18
N VAL A 628 -23.45 19.40 3.11
CA VAL A 628 -23.77 20.81 2.86
C VAL A 628 -24.80 20.85 1.75
N THR A 629 -26.04 21.16 2.12
CA THR A 629 -27.11 21.57 1.21
C THR A 629 -27.19 23.08 1.23
N GLU A 630 -27.02 23.74 0.10
CA GLU A 630 -27.61 25.06 -0.12
C GLU A 630 -28.28 25.08 -1.49
N SER A 631 -29.59 25.32 -1.43
CA SER A 631 -30.51 25.57 -2.52
C SER A 631 -30.51 27.05 -2.90
N ASP A 632 -31.01 27.30 -4.10
CA ASP A 632 -31.47 28.57 -4.66
C ASP A 632 -30.40 29.55 -5.16
N PHE A 633 -30.23 29.61 -6.49
CA PHE A 633 -30.47 30.85 -7.25
C PHE A 633 -30.67 30.56 -8.76
N ALA A 634 -31.92 30.76 -9.18
CA ALA A 634 -32.42 31.26 -10.46
C ALA A 634 -31.66 30.99 -11.78
N SER A 635 -32.40 30.37 -12.70
CA SER A 635 -32.29 30.49 -14.16
C SER A 635 -32.20 31.95 -14.64
N PRO A 636 -31.66 32.19 -15.87
CA PRO A 636 -32.59 32.41 -16.97
C PRO A 636 -32.22 31.74 -18.31
N GLN A 637 -33.22 31.77 -19.17
CA GLN A 637 -33.42 31.13 -20.47
C GLN A 637 -32.46 31.55 -21.60
N SER A 638 -32.32 30.62 -22.56
CA SER A 638 -32.26 30.79 -24.03
C SER A 638 -31.23 31.72 -24.68
N ALA A 639 -30.33 31.11 -25.47
CA ALA A 639 -30.23 31.30 -26.93
C ALA A 639 -29.47 30.11 -27.54
#